data_AF-A0A0J7KGC0-F1
#
_entry.id   AF-A0A0J7KGC0-F1
#
_cell.length_a   1.000
_cell.length_b   1.000
_cell.length_c   1.000
_cell.angle_alpha   90.00
_cell.angle_beta   90.00
_cell.angle_gamma   90.00
#
_symmetry.space_group_name_H-M   'P 1'
#
loop_
_entity.id
_entity.type
_entity.pdbx_description
1 polymer ?
#
loop_
_entity_poly.entity_id
_entity_poly.type
_entity_poly.pdbx_seq_one_letter_code
_entity_poly.pdbx_strand_id
1 'polypeptide(L)'
;MPELKKKIPAVWKGIWKKEIASQGITSCKQLGCTYTCSSYESICEHYSQCNFTPQENFICKICKFSADSKDKIMDHITEVHPGNEDLDKHSDFEKDEEDDDLSEEDVVEYDVKQKHRSTKQTQITSDGTRMYNKMAFLDKEITQKPQSTKPYKPALHWTLKFELKNYELVLFEDDMPNAFTLLENNNAAKYLPELTISMAIKHVKVNSPKYVENSNDDKWKRLNRFESDIYEAVPTFFVGGPVWALAWLPIPSPMYNKNPTQYVAISTHPTMKNEYTIGNKYSGPNIIQIWNIGSLNHNVNSTNKPPVLAYAIAHNNGTIWCLEWCPSGCYQDIDLGNYKAEENKLRRMGLLAAACSDGCVNIYSLPFADELKFEKTEYNSLPIYKTDPIITLVVNHLLYDSNKQDWQCTKLSWTKEHGHNIIAAGFTNGYIALWDLTSTCPMLLNVRKNTKLINAFQHFFAHHNAVSMVALVPYGKSRFLASGSTDRSYKFWDLEDTSGPRYNAKKGIILDGAWMTHWPCSVMSFDDALGYQYTHSCIIPLREYGYKYCPILPTNSPTYSITVSDYANSIAHGTLAGEVITIFPHQLLYTERILSKKRQLNSFIKTVDFLEERQNTISNENKSDKKKDYRYMPETYDECKDRFGIIFHDKLTGLKENITRDKQHSTLYNNMLTSIPIEQYPFTSANRKMGFNPMKWKTRTIVHGVLGALLFYILFIYKKKHQVMFEAIVNNSNPKHVWEFVADFSNMKKLNPTIEDFNVIAESGNYDHWKYSVQYTEHLSHLPMIRNVAHGHYAVKPDDNGYVISSKHQTCFLFNFSCLESISQFRFDADGAKDTKCIETVQYECPIVFSPLCYREVMYQREEIMKRLKLEFKQ
;
A
#
# COMPACT_ATOMS: atom_id res chain seq x y z
N MET A 1 -23.58 2.60 56.17
CA MET A 1 -22.17 2.75 55.74
C MET A 1 -21.61 1.38 55.41
N PRO A 2 -21.06 1.14 54.20
CA PRO A 2 -20.23 -0.02 53.93
C PRO A 2 -18.75 0.33 54.04
N GLU A 3 -18.01 -0.46 54.82
CA GLU A 3 -16.55 -0.36 55.02
C GLU A 3 -15.79 -0.53 53.69
N LEU A 4 -15.03 0.49 53.28
CA LEU A 4 -14.12 0.41 52.13
C LEU A 4 -12.91 -0.47 52.50
N LYS A 5 -12.95 -1.76 52.17
CA LYS A 5 -11.79 -2.65 52.31
C LYS A 5 -10.60 -2.15 51.46
N LYS A 6 -9.54 -1.67 52.10
CA LYS A 6 -8.30 -1.26 51.41
C LYS A 6 -7.58 -2.48 50.80
N LYS A 7 -7.02 -2.33 49.59
CA LYS A 7 -6.14 -3.34 49.00
C LYS A 7 -4.76 -3.28 49.65
N ILE A 8 -4.23 -4.45 50.03
CA ILE A 8 -2.90 -4.60 50.65
C ILE A 8 -1.84 -4.75 49.53
N PRO A 9 -0.82 -3.87 49.44
CA PRO A 9 0.35 -4.01 48.57
C PRO A 9 1.09 -5.34 48.74
N ALA A 10 1.57 -5.92 47.63
CA ALA A 10 2.26 -7.22 47.64
C ALA A 10 3.56 -7.21 48.45
N VAL A 11 4.25 -6.07 48.52
CA VAL A 11 5.51 -5.90 49.25
C VAL A 11 5.31 -6.12 50.76
N TRP A 12 4.26 -5.55 51.35
CA TRP A 12 3.98 -5.72 52.79
C TRP A 12 3.57 -7.13 53.16
N LYS A 13 2.87 -7.85 52.27
CA LYS A 13 2.56 -9.28 52.47
C LYS A 13 3.84 -10.11 52.57
N GLY A 14 4.85 -9.79 51.76
CA GLY A 14 6.17 -10.44 51.83
C GLY A 14 6.90 -10.14 53.14
N ILE A 15 6.84 -8.89 53.61
CA ILE A 15 7.50 -8.46 54.85
C ILE A 15 6.83 -9.08 56.09
N TRP A 16 5.49 -9.04 56.21
CA TRP A 16 4.80 -9.62 57.36
C TRP A 16 5.02 -11.13 57.47
N LYS A 17 5.08 -11.86 56.34
CA LYS A 17 5.43 -13.28 56.37
C LYS A 17 6.84 -13.52 56.90
N LYS A 18 7.81 -12.66 56.55
CA LYS A 18 9.18 -12.74 57.07
C LYS A 18 9.29 -12.34 58.54
N GLU A 19 8.58 -11.30 58.97
CA GLU A 19 8.57 -10.83 60.37
C GLU A 19 7.88 -11.84 61.30
N ILE A 20 6.75 -12.44 60.90
CA ILE A 20 6.11 -13.54 61.68
C ILE A 20 7.05 -14.74 61.79
N ALA A 21 7.73 -15.11 60.70
CA ALA A 21 8.66 -16.24 60.70
C ALA A 21 9.93 -16.00 61.55
N SER A 22 10.36 -14.75 61.74
CA SER A 22 11.59 -14.43 62.46
C SER A 22 11.38 -14.00 63.92
N GLN A 23 10.31 -13.25 64.22
CA GLN A 23 10.07 -12.65 65.54
C GLN A 23 8.74 -13.09 66.18
N GLY A 24 7.87 -13.78 65.43
CA GLY A 24 6.57 -14.26 65.93
C GLY A 24 5.49 -13.19 66.12
N ILE A 25 5.83 -11.90 65.94
CA ILE A 25 4.91 -10.76 66.08
C ILE A 25 5.15 -9.79 64.92
N THR A 26 4.07 -9.20 64.40
CA THR A 26 4.09 -8.15 63.37
C THR A 26 3.30 -6.93 63.81
N SER A 27 3.68 -5.76 63.31
CA SER A 27 2.96 -4.50 63.53
C SER A 27 2.33 -3.95 62.24
N CYS A 28 1.22 -3.24 62.40
CA CYS A 28 0.61 -2.48 61.32
C CYS A 28 1.56 -1.35 60.89
N LYS A 29 1.89 -1.27 59.60
CA LYS A 29 2.87 -0.28 59.09
C LYS A 29 2.24 1.06 58.69
N GLN A 30 0.98 1.29 59.03
CA GLN A 30 0.32 2.57 58.81
C GLN A 30 0.78 3.60 59.85
N LEU A 31 1.20 4.80 59.41
CA LEU A 31 1.67 5.87 60.30
C LEU A 31 0.60 6.21 61.35
N GLY A 32 0.93 6.04 62.64
CA GLY A 32 0.04 6.30 63.78
C GLY A 32 -0.72 5.09 64.33
N CYS A 33 -0.60 3.91 63.71
CA CYS A 33 -1.22 2.68 64.21
C CYS A 33 -0.24 1.86 65.07
N THR A 34 -0.63 1.54 66.32
CA THR A 34 0.18 0.76 67.27
C THR A 34 -0.23 -0.72 67.35
N TYR A 35 -1.06 -1.19 66.42
CA TYR A 35 -1.57 -2.57 66.45
C TYR A 35 -0.47 -3.59 66.13
N THR A 36 -0.32 -4.59 67.00
CA THR A 36 0.59 -5.74 66.83
C THR A 36 -0.17 -7.06 66.94
N CYS A 37 0.13 -8.02 66.09
CA CYS A 37 -0.41 -9.38 66.20
C CYS A 37 0.56 -10.45 65.68
N SER A 38 0.33 -11.69 66.10
CA SER A 38 1.15 -12.87 65.76
C SER A 38 0.61 -13.68 64.58
N SER A 39 -0.54 -13.30 64.02
CA SER A 39 -1.19 -14.03 62.92
C SER A 39 -1.28 -13.18 61.64
N TYR A 40 -0.91 -13.79 60.52
CA TYR A 40 -0.92 -13.17 59.20
C TYR A 40 -2.33 -12.79 58.72
N GLU A 41 -3.35 -13.57 59.07
CA GLU A 41 -4.73 -13.28 58.68
C GLU A 41 -5.26 -12.07 59.45
N SER A 42 -4.95 -12.00 60.75
CA SER A 42 -5.34 -10.91 61.64
C SER A 42 -4.72 -9.56 61.24
N ILE A 43 -3.44 -9.53 60.84
CA ILE A 43 -2.80 -8.27 60.37
C ILE A 43 -3.42 -7.80 59.04
N CYS A 44 -3.83 -8.73 58.16
CA CYS A 44 -4.45 -8.40 56.88
C CYS A 44 -5.86 -7.83 57.06
N GLU A 45 -6.66 -8.42 57.95
CA GLU A 45 -8.00 -7.90 58.29
C GLU A 45 -7.90 -6.52 58.94
N HIS A 46 -7.03 -6.37 59.94
CA HIS A 46 -6.78 -5.09 60.60
C HIS A 46 -6.34 -4.01 59.60
N TYR A 47 -5.39 -4.31 58.71
CA TYR A 47 -4.91 -3.35 57.70
C TYR A 47 -6.05 -2.91 56.76
N SER A 48 -6.95 -3.84 56.39
CA SER A 48 -8.06 -3.53 55.50
C SER A 48 -9.08 -2.55 56.10
N GLN A 49 -9.13 -2.44 57.44
CA GLN A 49 -10.04 -1.61 58.22
C GLN A 49 -9.35 -0.42 58.93
N CYS A 50 -8.02 -0.28 58.81
CA CYS A 50 -7.27 0.76 59.52
C CYS A 50 -7.56 2.17 58.95
N ASN A 51 -8.12 3.06 59.78
CA ASN A 51 -8.60 4.40 59.39
C ASN A 51 -7.53 5.52 59.40
N PHE A 52 -6.28 5.23 59.73
CA PHE A 52 -5.20 6.22 59.62
C PHE A 52 -4.82 6.42 58.14
N THR A 53 -4.99 7.63 57.60
CA THR A 53 -4.57 8.01 56.23
C THR A 53 -3.22 8.73 56.29
N PRO A 54 -2.24 8.43 55.41
CA PRO A 54 -1.01 9.19 55.36
C PRO A 54 -1.23 10.53 54.64
N GLN A 55 -0.76 11.63 55.25
CA GLN A 55 -0.36 12.83 54.51
C GLN A 55 0.88 12.46 53.68
N GLU A 56 1.02 13.00 52.46
CA GLU A 56 2.15 12.69 51.58
C GLU A 56 3.47 13.13 52.23
N ASN A 57 4.31 12.17 52.62
CA ASN A 57 5.65 12.42 53.17
C ASN A 57 6.72 12.01 52.15
N PHE A 58 7.68 12.90 51.89
CA PHE A 58 8.84 12.68 51.02
C PHE A 58 10.02 12.12 51.81
N ILE A 59 10.80 11.21 51.22
CA ILE A 59 11.98 10.63 51.87
C ILE A 59 13.18 10.74 50.93
N CYS A 60 14.30 11.29 51.41
CA CYS A 60 15.57 11.33 50.69
C CYS A 60 16.14 9.92 50.59
N LYS A 61 16.42 9.44 49.38
CA LYS A 61 16.93 8.07 49.18
C LYS A 61 18.37 7.88 49.67
N ILE A 62 19.17 8.95 49.73
CA ILE A 62 20.59 8.88 50.07
C ILE A 62 20.78 8.69 51.57
N CYS A 63 20.05 9.47 52.39
CA CYS A 63 20.22 9.48 53.85
C CYS A 63 18.95 9.10 54.64
N LYS A 64 17.84 8.78 53.95
CA LYS A 64 16.53 8.42 54.53
C LYS A 64 15.86 9.51 55.39
N PHE A 65 16.29 10.77 55.26
CA PHE A 65 15.61 11.91 55.87
C PHE A 65 14.18 12.06 55.32
N SER A 66 13.19 12.23 56.19
CA SER A 66 11.78 12.39 55.80
C SER A 66 11.30 13.81 56.00
N ALA A 67 10.66 14.38 54.98
CA ALA A 67 10.04 15.70 55.03
C ALA A 67 8.54 15.63 54.66
N ASP A 68 7.77 16.54 55.24
CA ASP A 68 6.33 16.72 55.07
C ASP A 68 5.96 17.55 53.82
N SER A 69 6.95 18.12 53.12
CA SER A 69 6.75 18.95 51.92
C SER A 69 7.90 18.78 50.93
N LYS A 70 7.59 18.96 49.65
CA LYS A 70 8.54 18.80 48.54
C LYS A 70 9.66 19.83 48.58
N ASP A 71 9.37 21.05 49.00
CA ASP A 71 10.38 22.11 49.04
C ASP A 71 11.46 21.81 50.07
N LYS A 72 11.08 21.32 51.26
CA LYS A 72 12.05 20.90 52.29
C LYS A 72 12.94 19.72 51.88
N ILE A 73 12.45 18.79 51.05
CA ILE A 73 13.30 17.70 50.56
C ILE A 73 14.26 18.17 49.47
N MET A 74 13.85 19.16 48.67
CA MET A 74 14.72 19.79 47.67
C MET A 74 15.81 20.64 48.32
N ASP A 75 15.47 21.42 49.34
CA ASP A 75 16.44 22.17 50.15
C ASP A 75 17.44 21.22 50.81
N HIS A 76 16.96 20.12 51.40
CA HIS A 76 17.83 19.09 51.97
C HIS A 76 18.80 18.48 50.94
N ILE A 77 18.33 18.14 49.74
CA ILE A 77 19.18 17.57 48.69
C ILE A 77 20.21 18.60 48.22
N THR A 78 19.80 19.85 48.04
CA THR A 78 20.68 20.91 47.54
C THR A 78 21.71 21.38 48.57
N GLU A 79 21.38 21.39 49.86
CA GLU A 79 22.32 21.81 50.92
C GLU A 79 23.23 20.67 51.41
N VAL A 80 22.71 19.44 51.52
CA VAL A 80 23.45 18.31 52.13
C VAL A 80 24.12 17.43 51.07
N HIS A 81 23.62 17.42 49.84
CA HIS A 81 24.21 16.69 48.71
C HIS A 81 24.61 17.60 47.52
N PRO A 82 25.30 18.74 47.72
CA PRO A 82 25.57 19.75 46.70
C PRO A 82 26.59 19.37 45.61
N GLY A 83 27.03 18.11 45.53
CA GLY A 83 28.25 17.73 44.80
C GLY A 83 28.18 16.54 43.84
N ASN A 84 27.01 15.94 43.58
CA ASN A 84 26.88 14.82 42.63
C ASN A 84 25.92 15.19 41.48
N GLU A 85 26.44 15.91 40.47
CA GLU A 85 25.75 16.16 39.19
C GLU A 85 25.95 15.05 38.14
N ASP A 86 26.70 14.00 38.46
CA ASP A 86 26.76 12.79 37.64
C ASP A 86 26.25 11.63 38.49
N LEU A 87 25.07 11.08 38.13
CA LEU A 87 24.68 9.67 38.28
C LEU A 87 23.18 9.47 37.94
N ASP A 88 22.83 9.60 36.66
CA ASP A 88 21.65 8.94 36.06
C ASP A 88 22.08 7.66 35.28
N LYS A 89 23.15 7.04 35.77
CA LYS A 89 23.63 5.72 35.35
C LYS A 89 23.80 4.86 36.59
N HIS A 90 22.69 4.35 37.13
CA HIS A 90 22.60 3.04 37.79
C HIS A 90 21.11 2.66 37.88
N SER A 91 20.57 2.14 36.78
CA SER A 91 19.50 1.14 36.86
C SER A 91 20.18 -0.21 36.62
N ASP A 92 20.38 -0.95 37.70
CA ASP A 92 21.00 -2.28 37.70
C ASP A 92 20.18 -3.25 36.85
N PHE A 93 20.76 -3.65 35.72
CA PHE A 93 20.56 -4.94 35.08
C PHE A 93 21.86 -5.23 34.33
N GLU A 94 22.92 -5.55 35.08
CA GLU A 94 24.00 -6.37 34.54
C GLU A 94 23.69 -7.82 34.92
N LYS A 95 23.48 -8.62 33.87
CA LYS A 95 23.63 -10.06 33.89
C LYS A 95 25.13 -10.33 33.93
N ASP A 96 25.56 -11.14 34.88
CA ASP A 96 26.70 -12.02 34.66
C ASP A 96 26.20 -13.47 34.66
N GLU A 97 26.64 -14.19 33.64
CA GLU A 97 26.53 -15.62 33.47
C GLU A 97 27.62 -16.29 34.31
N GLU A 98 27.26 -17.32 35.08
CA GLU A 98 28.14 -18.47 35.29
C GLU A 98 27.28 -19.73 35.12
N ASP A 99 27.70 -20.54 34.16
CA ASP A 99 27.26 -21.90 33.90
C ASP A 99 27.48 -22.77 35.15
N ASP A 100 26.54 -23.67 35.43
CA ASP A 100 26.89 -25.03 35.81
C ASP A 100 25.72 -25.98 35.55
N ASP A 101 26.07 -27.10 34.93
CA ASP A 101 25.25 -28.23 34.53
C ASP A 101 24.32 -28.73 35.65
N LEU A 102 23.15 -29.28 35.26
CA LEU A 102 22.75 -30.67 35.53
C LEU A 102 21.26 -30.94 35.18
N SER A 103 21.11 -31.91 34.28
CA SER A 103 20.10 -32.98 34.21
C SER A 103 18.66 -32.78 34.70
N GLU A 104 17.76 -33.09 33.76
CA GLU A 104 16.61 -34.00 33.88
C GLU A 104 15.32 -33.56 34.61
N GLU A 105 14.22 -33.80 33.87
CA GLU A 105 12.91 -34.26 34.33
C GLU A 105 12.12 -33.38 35.32
N ASP A 106 11.01 -32.77 34.87
CA ASP A 106 9.74 -33.51 34.79
C ASP A 106 8.55 -32.66 34.35
N VAL A 107 7.63 -33.36 33.71
CA VAL A 107 6.31 -32.95 33.23
C VAL A 107 5.38 -32.62 34.41
N VAL A 108 4.66 -31.49 34.39
CA VAL A 108 3.24 -31.46 34.83
C VAL A 108 2.46 -30.39 34.06
N GLU A 109 1.35 -30.87 33.51
CA GLU A 109 0.35 -30.26 32.65
C GLU A 109 -0.80 -29.59 33.45
N TYR A 110 -1.64 -28.81 32.75
CA TYR A 110 -2.99 -28.32 33.13
C TYR A 110 -3.09 -27.15 34.14
N ASP A 111 -4.06 -26.23 34.09
CA ASP A 111 -5.27 -26.14 33.29
C ASP A 111 -5.80 -24.69 33.19
N VAL A 112 -6.65 -24.51 32.20
CA VAL A 112 -7.45 -23.34 31.81
C VAL A 112 -8.37 -22.82 32.93
N LYS A 113 -8.39 -21.50 33.15
CA LYS A 113 -9.64 -20.78 33.53
C LYS A 113 -9.77 -19.43 32.83
N GLN A 114 -10.67 -19.39 31.86
CA GLN A 114 -11.35 -18.20 31.36
C GLN A 114 -11.98 -17.39 32.51
N LYS A 115 -11.93 -16.05 32.43
CA LYS A 115 -13.10 -15.19 32.66
C LYS A 115 -12.86 -13.73 32.22
N HIS A 116 -13.68 -13.33 31.25
CA HIS A 116 -14.40 -12.06 31.10
C HIS A 116 -13.88 -10.78 31.80
N ARG A 117 -13.72 -9.71 31.00
CA ARG A 117 -14.62 -8.53 30.86
C ARG A 117 -13.87 -7.18 30.79
N SER A 118 -14.50 -6.30 30.01
CA SER A 118 -14.55 -4.84 30.11
C SER A 118 -13.46 -4.02 29.41
N THR A 119 -13.87 -3.56 28.24
CA THR A 119 -13.49 -2.33 27.56
C THR A 119 -13.48 -1.15 28.55
N LYS A 120 -12.31 -0.56 28.78
CA LYS A 120 -12.16 0.84 29.20
C LYS A 120 -11.08 1.48 28.35
N GLN A 121 -11.51 2.43 27.51
CA GLN A 121 -10.66 3.44 26.91
C GLN A 121 -9.92 4.18 28.03
N THR A 122 -8.61 4.09 28.06
CA THR A 122 -7.75 5.01 28.79
C THR A 122 -6.89 5.76 27.78
N GLN A 123 -7.10 7.07 27.74
CA GLN A 123 -6.21 8.04 27.11
C GLN A 123 -4.81 7.83 27.70
N ILE A 124 -3.84 7.48 26.85
CA ILE A 124 -2.44 7.42 27.23
C ILE A 124 -1.87 8.81 27.03
N THR A 125 -1.58 9.46 28.15
CA THR A 125 -0.72 10.62 28.28
C THR A 125 0.66 10.29 27.70
N SER A 126 1.11 11.11 26.77
CA SER A 126 2.43 11.05 26.16
C SER A 126 3.49 11.43 27.17
N ASP A 127 4.36 10.50 27.57
CA ASP A 127 5.63 10.85 28.22
C ASP A 127 6.75 9.91 27.77
N GLY A 128 7.87 10.54 27.40
CA GLY A 128 9.19 9.92 27.46
C GLY A 128 9.64 9.04 26.30
N THR A 129 9.52 9.47 25.05
CA THR A 129 10.39 8.94 23.98
C THR A 129 11.31 10.06 23.51
N ARG A 130 12.64 9.86 23.62
CA ARG A 130 13.66 10.72 23.00
C ARG A 130 13.27 10.97 21.54
N MET A 131 12.75 12.17 21.26
CA MET A 131 12.43 12.60 19.91
C MET A 131 13.75 12.84 19.17
N TYR A 132 14.12 11.94 18.27
CA TYR A 132 14.95 12.33 17.14
C TYR A 132 14.21 13.44 16.40
N ASN A 133 14.87 14.55 16.08
CA ASN A 133 14.28 15.67 15.35
C ASN A 133 13.57 15.15 14.10
N LYS A 134 12.23 15.14 14.13
CA LYS A 134 11.43 14.69 13.01
C LYS A 134 11.57 15.70 11.88
N MET A 135 11.81 15.21 10.66
CA MET A 135 11.71 16.05 9.48
C MET A 135 10.25 16.47 9.30
N ALA A 136 9.98 17.78 9.22
CA ALA A 136 8.63 18.37 9.25
C ALA A 136 7.67 17.85 8.15
N PHE A 137 8.17 17.24 7.07
CA PHE A 137 7.34 16.61 6.04
C PHE A 137 6.77 15.24 6.46
N LEU A 138 7.40 14.55 7.41
CA LEU A 138 6.93 13.27 7.96
C LEU A 138 5.80 13.44 8.98
N ASP A 139 5.69 14.61 9.61
CA ASP A 139 4.63 14.91 10.58
C ASP A 139 3.26 15.18 9.93
N LYS A 140 3.24 15.48 8.62
CA LYS A 140 1.99 15.75 7.90
C LYS A 140 1.15 14.49 7.60
N GLU A 141 1.70 13.28 7.75
CA GLU A 141 1.08 12.04 7.26
C GLU A 141 0.64 11.04 8.34
N ILE A 142 0.65 11.41 9.63
CA ILE A 142 0.31 10.55 10.79
C ILE A 142 -1.22 10.25 10.88
N THR A 143 -1.98 10.32 9.79
CA THR A 143 -3.43 10.04 9.82
C THR A 143 -3.77 8.55 9.82
N GLN A 144 -2.79 7.65 9.66
CA GLN A 144 -2.99 6.20 9.71
C GLN A 144 -2.28 5.56 10.89
N LYS A 145 -3.02 4.74 11.66
CA LYS A 145 -2.47 4.01 12.81
C LYS A 145 -1.27 3.16 12.37
N PRO A 146 -0.08 3.29 12.99
CA PRO A 146 1.13 2.56 12.61
C PRO A 146 0.99 1.03 12.77
N GLN A 147 -0.06 0.56 13.45
CA GLN A 147 -0.36 -0.87 13.66
C GLN A 147 -1.16 -1.52 12.52
N SER A 148 -1.59 -0.76 11.50
CA SER A 148 -2.38 -1.34 10.42
C SER A 148 -1.53 -2.22 9.49
N THR A 149 -2.09 -3.34 9.03
CA THR A 149 -1.52 -4.22 7.98
C THR A 149 -2.03 -3.85 6.59
N LYS A 150 -2.73 -2.71 6.47
CA LYS A 150 -3.27 -2.20 5.21
C LYS A 150 -2.15 -1.62 4.33
N PRO A 151 -2.33 -1.63 3.00
CA PRO A 151 -1.38 -0.98 2.09
C PRO A 151 -1.33 0.52 2.36
N TYR A 152 -0.12 1.09 2.26
CA TYR A 152 0.14 2.48 2.56
C TYR A 152 -0.39 3.38 1.43
N LYS A 153 -1.53 4.04 1.68
CA LYS A 153 -2.25 4.82 0.64
C LYS A 153 -1.39 5.89 -0.06
N PRO A 154 -0.52 6.65 0.62
CA PRO A 154 0.30 7.67 -0.05
C PRO A 154 1.29 7.09 -1.07
N ALA A 155 1.85 5.90 -0.84
CA ALA A 155 2.78 5.27 -1.79
C ALA A 155 2.15 5.01 -3.15
N LEU A 156 0.85 4.68 -3.19
CA LEU A 156 0.12 4.55 -4.45
C LEU A 156 0.10 5.87 -5.23
N HIS A 157 -0.19 6.98 -4.55
CA HIS A 157 -0.21 8.31 -5.16
C HIS A 157 1.17 8.73 -5.67
N TRP A 158 2.22 8.46 -4.89
CA TRP A 158 3.59 8.76 -5.30
C TRP A 158 4.02 7.92 -6.50
N THR A 159 3.66 6.63 -6.52
CA THR A 159 3.93 5.74 -7.66
C THR A 159 3.24 6.24 -8.91
N LEU A 160 1.95 6.57 -8.83
CA LEU A 160 1.19 7.09 -9.97
C LEU A 160 1.77 8.41 -10.49
N LYS A 161 2.17 9.33 -9.59
CA LYS A 161 2.84 10.58 -9.98
C LYS A 161 4.20 10.34 -10.64
N PHE A 162 4.97 9.39 -10.12
CA PHE A 162 6.26 9.01 -10.70
C PHE A 162 6.10 8.46 -12.12
N GLU A 163 5.13 7.57 -12.33
CA GLU A 163 4.82 7.02 -13.65
C GLU A 163 4.35 8.09 -14.62
N LEU A 164 3.44 8.98 -14.22
CA LEU A 164 2.97 10.06 -15.08
C LEU A 164 4.10 11.00 -15.53
N LYS A 165 5.18 11.09 -14.75
CA LYS A 165 6.34 11.93 -15.06
C LYS A 165 7.36 11.21 -15.97
N ASN A 166 7.56 9.91 -15.76
CA ASN A 166 8.68 9.18 -16.36
C ASN A 166 8.26 8.16 -17.43
N TYR A 167 7.02 7.68 -17.42
CA TYR A 167 6.60 6.63 -18.33
C TYR A 167 5.91 7.22 -19.56
N GLU A 168 6.30 6.72 -20.73
CA GLU A 168 5.74 7.13 -22.01
C GLU A 168 4.92 5.99 -22.62
N LEU A 169 4.04 6.33 -23.56
CA LEU A 169 3.17 5.37 -24.23
C LEU A 169 3.79 4.78 -25.50
N VAL A 170 4.78 5.46 -26.08
CA VAL A 170 5.47 5.05 -27.29
C VAL A 170 6.97 5.26 -27.11
N LEU A 171 7.71 4.16 -27.12
CA LEU A 171 9.18 4.12 -27.10
C LEU A 171 9.67 3.06 -28.07
N PHE A 172 10.90 3.24 -28.57
CA PHE A 172 11.59 2.29 -29.45
C PHE A 172 10.75 1.86 -30.66
N GLU A 173 10.21 2.80 -31.44
CA GLU A 173 9.32 2.49 -32.58
C GLU A 173 9.97 1.54 -33.61
N ASP A 174 11.29 1.60 -33.77
CA ASP A 174 12.04 0.78 -34.71
C ASP A 174 12.21 -0.70 -34.27
N ASP A 175 12.05 -1.00 -32.98
CA ASP A 175 12.29 -2.34 -32.41
C ASP A 175 11.01 -3.20 -32.45
N MET A 176 10.53 -3.45 -33.67
CA MET A 176 9.37 -4.29 -33.97
C MET A 176 9.71 -5.78 -33.93
N PRO A 177 8.74 -6.66 -33.57
CA PRO A 177 8.99 -8.10 -33.46
C PRO A 177 9.60 -8.71 -34.73
N ASN A 178 10.70 -9.47 -34.55
CA ASN A 178 11.30 -10.29 -35.60
C ASN A 178 10.37 -11.44 -36.02
N ALA A 179 10.67 -12.11 -37.13
CA ALA A 179 9.86 -13.23 -37.62
C ALA A 179 9.81 -14.40 -36.61
N PHE A 180 8.60 -14.83 -36.24
CA PHE A 180 8.37 -15.99 -35.38
C PHE A 180 8.15 -17.24 -36.23
N THR A 181 9.12 -18.16 -36.21
CA THR A 181 9.02 -19.44 -36.94
C THR A 181 8.50 -20.53 -36.03
N LEU A 182 7.38 -21.17 -36.38
CA LEU A 182 6.83 -22.27 -35.61
C LEU A 182 7.71 -23.51 -35.76
N LEU A 183 8.08 -24.16 -34.65
CA LEU A 183 8.89 -25.37 -34.66
C LEU A 183 8.03 -26.63 -34.67
N GLU A 184 8.38 -27.57 -35.55
CA GLU A 184 7.85 -28.93 -35.54
C GLU A 184 8.13 -29.66 -34.22
N ASN A 185 7.22 -30.54 -33.79
CA ASN A 185 7.29 -31.27 -32.52
C ASN A 185 8.67 -31.90 -32.23
N ASN A 186 9.31 -32.51 -33.24
CA ASN A 186 10.62 -33.18 -33.08
C ASN A 186 11.75 -32.19 -32.77
N ASN A 187 11.71 -31.01 -33.39
CA ASN A 187 12.69 -29.97 -33.14
C ASN A 187 12.41 -29.24 -31.83
N ALA A 188 11.12 -29.04 -31.51
CA ALA A 188 10.69 -28.41 -30.27
C ALA A 188 11.03 -29.26 -29.03
N ALA A 189 10.95 -30.60 -29.12
CA ALA A 189 11.25 -31.51 -28.03
C ALA A 189 12.65 -31.33 -27.43
N LYS A 190 13.63 -30.87 -28.23
CA LYS A 190 15.01 -30.61 -27.78
C LYS A 190 15.14 -29.42 -26.83
N TYR A 191 14.18 -28.51 -26.85
CA TYR A 191 14.19 -27.28 -26.04
C TYR A 191 13.30 -27.39 -24.81
N LEU A 192 12.40 -28.38 -24.78
CA LEU A 192 11.44 -28.54 -23.71
C LEU A 192 12.12 -29.01 -22.41
N PRO A 193 11.63 -28.55 -21.25
CA PRO A 193 12.01 -29.11 -19.96
C PRO A 193 11.73 -30.62 -19.90
N GLU A 194 12.63 -31.38 -19.27
CA GLU A 194 12.57 -32.85 -19.24
C GLU A 194 11.40 -33.40 -18.43
N LEU A 195 10.94 -32.69 -17.38
CA LEU A 195 9.86 -33.20 -16.55
C LEU A 195 8.51 -33.07 -17.25
N THR A 196 7.89 -34.21 -17.48
CA THR A 196 6.57 -34.32 -18.11
C THR A 196 5.43 -34.30 -17.10
N ILE A 197 5.67 -34.75 -15.86
CA ILE A 197 4.66 -34.90 -14.81
C ILE A 197 5.21 -34.34 -13.49
N SER A 198 4.38 -33.60 -12.75
CA SER A 198 4.71 -33.07 -11.44
C SER A 198 4.75 -34.14 -10.34
N MET A 199 5.39 -33.83 -9.21
CA MET A 199 5.16 -34.56 -7.97
C MET A 199 3.69 -34.51 -7.56
N ALA A 200 3.27 -35.44 -6.71
CA ALA A 200 1.91 -35.46 -6.18
C ALA A 200 1.68 -34.21 -5.33
N ILE A 201 0.64 -33.44 -5.65
CA ILE A 201 0.28 -32.21 -4.95
C ILE A 201 -1.07 -32.34 -4.24
N LYS A 202 -1.19 -31.65 -3.11
CA LYS A 202 -2.42 -31.47 -2.35
C LYS A 202 -2.48 -30.04 -1.81
N HIS A 203 -3.66 -29.42 -1.80
CA HIS A 203 -3.87 -28.10 -1.21
C HIS A 203 -4.70 -28.25 0.07
N VAL A 204 -4.31 -27.58 1.15
CA VAL A 204 -5.02 -27.65 2.44
C VAL A 204 -5.25 -26.24 3.00
N LYS A 205 -6.49 -25.92 3.33
CA LYS A 205 -6.87 -24.66 3.97
C LYS A 205 -6.44 -24.64 5.44
N VAL A 206 -5.64 -23.65 5.83
CA VAL A 206 -5.10 -23.49 7.20
C VAL A 206 -6.18 -23.16 8.27
N ASN A 207 -7.45 -22.96 7.88
CA ASN A 207 -8.54 -22.62 8.81
C ASN A 207 -9.33 -23.82 9.34
N SER A 208 -8.97 -25.07 9.01
CA SER A 208 -9.51 -26.21 9.76
C SER A 208 -8.84 -26.28 11.14
N PRO A 209 -9.59 -26.46 12.23
CA PRO A 209 -8.98 -26.74 13.54
C PRO A 209 -8.10 -27.98 13.40
N LYS A 210 -7.02 -28.04 14.21
CA LYS A 210 -5.94 -29.05 14.23
C LYS A 210 -6.36 -30.53 14.41
N TYR A 211 -7.60 -30.89 14.11
CA TYR A 211 -8.17 -32.23 14.24
C TYR A 211 -9.12 -32.56 13.09
N VAL A 212 -8.67 -32.46 11.83
CA VAL A 212 -9.27 -33.22 10.72
C VAL A 212 -8.15 -33.57 9.72
N GLU A 213 -7.22 -34.44 10.13
CA GLU A 213 -6.27 -35.04 9.18
C GLU A 213 -6.89 -36.18 8.35
N ASN A 214 -8.13 -36.60 8.65
CA ASN A 214 -8.79 -37.73 7.98
C ASN A 214 -10.16 -37.36 7.37
N SER A 215 -10.20 -36.43 6.42
CA SER A 215 -11.25 -36.46 5.40
C SER A 215 -10.70 -37.16 4.16
N ASN A 216 -11.12 -38.42 3.96
CA ASN A 216 -10.71 -39.34 2.88
C ASN A 216 -11.07 -38.88 1.44
N ASP A 217 -11.44 -37.61 1.23
CA ASP A 217 -11.96 -37.13 -0.06
C ASP A 217 -10.99 -36.29 -0.90
N ASP A 218 -9.84 -35.85 -0.37
CA ASP A 218 -8.85 -35.11 -1.18
C ASP A 218 -7.81 -36.06 -1.80
N LYS A 219 -8.11 -36.53 -3.00
CA LYS A 219 -7.22 -37.35 -3.83
C LYS A 219 -5.99 -36.53 -4.27
N TRP A 220 -4.79 -37.09 -4.06
CA TRP A 220 -3.54 -36.53 -4.60
C TRP A 220 -3.62 -36.35 -6.12
N LYS A 221 -3.26 -35.16 -6.60
CA LYS A 221 -3.25 -34.84 -8.03
C LYS A 221 -1.83 -34.73 -8.55
N ARG A 222 -1.63 -35.05 -9.84
CA ARG A 222 -0.40 -34.81 -10.59
C ARG A 222 -0.76 -33.98 -11.82
N LEU A 223 0.01 -32.96 -12.12
CA LEU A 223 -0.18 -32.08 -13.26
C LEU A 223 0.80 -32.47 -14.37
N ASN A 224 0.32 -32.52 -15.61
CA ASN A 224 1.19 -32.68 -16.76
C ASN A 224 1.89 -31.36 -17.09
N ARG A 225 2.98 -31.44 -17.86
CA ARG A 225 3.72 -30.27 -18.34
C ARG A 225 2.78 -29.32 -19.10
N PHE A 226 2.79 -28.06 -18.68
CA PHE A 226 1.93 -26.98 -19.16
C PHE A 226 0.45 -27.09 -18.78
N GLU A 227 0.12 -27.95 -17.83
CA GLU A 227 -1.21 -28.05 -17.25
C GLU A 227 -1.40 -27.08 -16.08
N SER A 228 -2.63 -26.59 -15.94
CA SER A 228 -3.04 -25.62 -14.93
C SER A 228 -4.36 -26.04 -14.31
N ASP A 229 -4.49 -25.85 -13.00
CA ASP A 229 -5.73 -26.08 -12.27
C ASP A 229 -5.98 -24.92 -11.28
N ILE A 230 -7.23 -24.74 -10.86
CA ILE A 230 -7.60 -23.74 -9.85
C ILE A 230 -8.00 -24.47 -8.58
N TYR A 231 -7.21 -24.28 -7.53
CA TYR A 231 -7.47 -24.84 -6.21
C TYR A 231 -8.02 -23.76 -5.29
N GLU A 232 -9.29 -23.87 -4.90
CA GLU A 232 -9.92 -22.97 -3.92
C GLU A 232 -9.68 -21.46 -4.16
N ALA A 233 -9.67 -21.06 -5.44
CA ALA A 233 -9.39 -19.70 -5.96
C ALA A 233 -7.91 -19.31 -6.15
N VAL A 234 -6.95 -20.20 -5.87
CA VAL A 234 -5.53 -20.03 -6.20
C VAL A 234 -5.23 -20.74 -7.52
N PRO A 235 -4.78 -20.02 -8.58
CA PRO A 235 -4.34 -20.65 -9.81
C PRO A 235 -2.95 -21.28 -9.62
N THR A 236 -2.85 -22.59 -9.87
CA THR A 236 -1.59 -23.36 -9.79
C THR A 236 -1.34 -24.02 -11.13
N PHE A 237 -0.12 -23.94 -11.65
CA PHE A 237 0.23 -24.53 -12.94
C PHE A 237 1.64 -25.11 -12.94
N PHE A 238 1.88 -26.12 -13.78
CA PHE A 238 3.15 -26.83 -13.87
C PHE A 238 3.92 -26.47 -15.15
N VAL A 239 5.12 -25.92 -14.95
CA VAL A 239 5.98 -25.33 -16.00
C VAL A 239 6.93 -26.37 -16.62
N GLY A 240 7.13 -27.52 -15.97
CA GLY A 240 7.97 -28.63 -16.45
C GLY A 240 9.43 -28.63 -15.99
N GLY A 241 9.89 -27.61 -15.26
CA GLY A 241 11.27 -27.55 -14.78
C GLY A 241 11.42 -26.55 -13.63
N PRO A 242 12.62 -26.45 -13.01
CA PRO A 242 12.84 -25.49 -11.94
C PRO A 242 12.84 -24.07 -12.52
N VAL A 243 12.06 -23.20 -11.89
CA VAL A 243 11.89 -21.80 -12.32
C VAL A 243 13.03 -20.96 -11.74
N TRP A 244 13.75 -20.26 -12.60
CA TRP A 244 14.88 -19.41 -12.19
C TRP A 244 14.71 -17.94 -12.55
N ALA A 245 13.87 -17.62 -13.53
CA ALA A 245 13.57 -16.24 -13.85
C ALA A 245 12.08 -16.07 -14.13
N LEU A 246 11.51 -15.00 -13.59
CA LEU A 246 10.11 -14.64 -13.74
C LEU A 246 10.00 -13.12 -13.91
N ALA A 247 9.16 -12.67 -14.84
CA ALA A 247 8.90 -11.25 -15.04
C ALA A 247 7.45 -11.00 -15.50
N TRP A 248 6.74 -10.14 -14.78
CA TRP A 248 5.39 -9.70 -15.13
C TRP A 248 5.43 -8.64 -16.21
N LEU A 249 4.54 -8.76 -17.20
CA LEU A 249 4.39 -7.73 -18.24
C LEU A 249 3.88 -6.41 -17.61
N PRO A 250 4.58 -5.28 -17.81
CA PRO A 250 4.09 -3.99 -17.37
C PRO A 250 2.96 -3.51 -18.29
N ILE A 251 1.81 -3.19 -17.71
CA ILE A 251 0.64 -2.72 -18.44
C ILE A 251 0.51 -1.19 -18.25
N PRO A 252 0.28 -0.40 -19.32
CA PRO A 252 0.06 1.04 -19.20
C PRO A 252 -1.16 1.40 -18.34
N SER A 253 -1.08 2.50 -17.58
CA SER A 253 -2.14 2.98 -16.69
C SER A 253 -3.54 3.10 -17.34
N PRO A 254 -3.68 3.61 -18.58
CA PRO A 254 -5.00 3.74 -19.22
C PRO A 254 -5.69 2.40 -19.50
N MET A 255 -4.92 1.33 -19.73
CA MET A 255 -5.44 0.02 -20.15
C MET A 255 -6.19 -0.71 -19.02
N TYR A 256 -5.85 -0.46 -17.76
CA TYR A 256 -6.52 -1.09 -16.62
C TYR A 256 -8.04 -0.83 -16.57
N ASN A 257 -8.55 0.21 -17.25
CA ASN A 257 -9.99 0.45 -17.37
C ASN A 257 -10.73 -0.68 -18.10
N LYS A 258 -10.05 -1.41 -18.99
CA LYS A 258 -10.63 -2.50 -19.80
C LYS A 258 -10.42 -3.90 -19.20
N ASN A 259 -9.88 -4.00 -17.97
CA ASN A 259 -9.49 -5.26 -17.33
C ASN A 259 -8.59 -6.13 -18.25
N PRO A 260 -7.39 -5.66 -18.62
CA PRO A 260 -6.53 -6.34 -19.57
C PRO A 260 -6.10 -7.70 -19.04
N THR A 261 -5.85 -8.64 -19.96
CA THR A 261 -5.23 -9.92 -19.65
C THR A 261 -3.80 -9.71 -19.21
N GLN A 262 -3.39 -10.42 -18.18
CA GLN A 262 -2.04 -10.31 -17.65
C GLN A 262 -1.17 -11.46 -18.14
N TYR A 263 0.07 -11.12 -18.48
CA TYR A 263 1.06 -12.07 -18.95
C TYR A 263 2.25 -12.12 -18.02
N VAL A 264 2.81 -13.32 -17.84
CA VAL A 264 4.07 -13.54 -17.13
C VAL A 264 5.04 -14.29 -18.03
N ALA A 265 6.27 -13.83 -18.09
CA ALA A 265 7.37 -14.55 -18.72
C ALA A 265 8.09 -15.39 -17.67
N ILE A 266 8.34 -16.66 -17.98
CA ILE A 266 8.98 -17.63 -17.09
C ILE A 266 10.10 -18.33 -17.85
N SER A 267 11.27 -18.43 -17.23
CA SER A 267 12.36 -19.29 -17.71
C SER A 267 12.61 -20.42 -16.74
N THR A 268 12.79 -21.61 -17.31
CA THR A 268 13.16 -22.84 -16.60
C THR A 268 14.60 -23.23 -16.86
N HIS A 269 15.15 -24.14 -16.06
CA HIS A 269 16.29 -24.95 -16.52
C HIS A 269 15.80 -26.23 -17.22
N PRO A 270 16.62 -26.82 -18.12
CA PRO A 270 16.26 -28.07 -18.80
C PRO A 270 16.06 -29.25 -17.84
N THR A 271 16.91 -29.39 -16.83
CA THR A 271 16.87 -30.49 -15.84
C THR A 271 16.86 -29.95 -14.40
N MET A 272 16.43 -30.77 -13.45
CA MET A 272 16.48 -30.46 -12.01
C MET A 272 17.88 -30.58 -11.39
N LYS A 273 18.79 -31.32 -12.05
CA LYS A 273 20.14 -31.65 -11.54
C LYS A 273 21.24 -30.73 -12.09
N ASN A 274 20.92 -29.88 -13.07
CA ASN A 274 21.94 -29.05 -13.70
C ASN A 274 22.50 -28.01 -12.72
N GLU A 275 23.79 -28.13 -12.44
CA GLU A 275 24.57 -27.18 -11.67
C GLU A 275 25.45 -26.35 -12.60
N TYR A 276 25.59 -25.06 -12.29
CA TYR A 276 26.38 -24.12 -13.09
C TYR A 276 27.47 -23.52 -12.21
N THR A 277 28.73 -23.79 -12.58
CA THR A 277 29.89 -23.28 -11.85
C THR A 277 30.16 -21.82 -12.21
N ILE A 278 30.54 -21.02 -11.20
CA ILE A 278 30.92 -19.62 -11.38
C ILE A 278 32.22 -19.56 -12.19
N GLY A 279 32.26 -18.71 -13.21
CA GLY A 279 33.46 -18.51 -14.04
C GLY A 279 33.56 -19.41 -15.28
N ASN A 280 32.51 -20.18 -15.59
CA ASN A 280 32.37 -20.90 -16.84
C ASN A 280 31.17 -20.38 -17.64
N LYS A 281 31.31 -20.38 -18.97
CA LYS A 281 30.22 -20.10 -19.91
C LYS A 281 29.44 -21.38 -20.20
N TYR A 282 28.12 -21.28 -20.24
CA TYR A 282 27.26 -22.38 -20.64
C TYR A 282 26.38 -21.96 -21.81
N SER A 283 26.22 -22.85 -22.78
CA SER A 283 25.35 -22.65 -23.94
C SER A 283 24.61 -23.94 -24.21
N GLY A 284 23.33 -23.83 -24.50
CA GLY A 284 22.45 -24.99 -24.60
C GLY A 284 21.02 -24.59 -24.96
N PRO A 285 20.21 -25.55 -25.42
CA PRO A 285 18.82 -25.30 -25.76
C PRO A 285 17.99 -25.05 -24.51
N ASN A 286 17.15 -24.01 -24.53
CA ASN A 286 16.19 -23.72 -23.47
C ASN A 286 15.01 -22.92 -24.03
N ILE A 287 13.98 -22.71 -23.19
CA ILE A 287 12.79 -21.94 -23.55
C ILE A 287 12.46 -20.81 -22.58
N ILE A 288 11.92 -19.73 -23.14
CA ILE A 288 11.19 -18.69 -22.41
C ILE A 288 9.71 -18.92 -22.63
N GLN A 289 8.96 -19.13 -21.56
CA GLN A 289 7.53 -19.43 -21.60
C GLN A 289 6.71 -18.18 -21.28
N ILE A 290 5.72 -17.85 -22.11
CA ILE A 290 4.80 -16.74 -21.89
C ILE A 290 3.45 -17.31 -21.49
N TRP A 291 3.02 -17.00 -20.28
CA TRP A 291 1.78 -17.50 -19.68
C TRP A 291 0.72 -16.41 -19.61
N ASN A 292 -0.50 -16.73 -20.03
CA ASN A 292 -1.68 -15.89 -19.91
C ASN A 292 -2.44 -16.24 -18.63
N ILE A 293 -2.47 -15.32 -17.67
CA ILE A 293 -3.11 -15.49 -16.36
C ILE A 293 -4.54 -14.93 -16.34
N GLY A 294 -4.98 -14.33 -17.46
CA GLY A 294 -6.29 -13.72 -17.59
C GLY A 294 -6.42 -12.40 -16.81
N SER A 295 -7.65 -11.94 -16.64
CA SER A 295 -7.94 -10.69 -15.94
C SER A 295 -7.97 -10.93 -14.43
N LEU A 296 -6.88 -10.59 -13.73
CA LEU A 296 -6.83 -10.64 -12.27
C LEU A 296 -7.66 -9.48 -11.70
N ASN A 297 -8.83 -9.80 -11.14
CA ASN A 297 -9.69 -8.85 -10.45
C ASN A 297 -9.77 -9.22 -8.97
N HIS A 298 -9.54 -8.27 -8.07
CA HIS A 298 -9.59 -8.53 -6.62
C HIS A 298 -11.01 -8.73 -6.07
N ASN A 299 -12.05 -8.63 -6.90
CA ASN A 299 -13.43 -8.79 -6.45
C ASN A 299 -13.71 -10.27 -6.18
N VAL A 300 -14.39 -10.56 -5.08
CA VAL A 300 -14.58 -11.91 -4.49
C VAL A 300 -15.24 -12.92 -5.45
N ASN A 301 -15.80 -12.46 -6.58
CA ASN A 301 -16.48 -13.27 -7.58
C ASN A 301 -15.80 -13.24 -8.96
N SER A 302 -14.50 -12.94 -9.06
CA SER A 302 -13.81 -13.09 -10.34
C SER A 302 -13.81 -14.57 -10.72
N THR A 303 -14.32 -14.88 -11.91
CA THR A 303 -14.10 -16.15 -12.57
C THR A 303 -12.61 -16.24 -12.92
N ASN A 304 -11.81 -16.68 -11.95
CA ASN A 304 -10.39 -16.95 -12.20
C ASN A 304 -10.34 -17.97 -13.33
N LYS A 305 -9.70 -17.61 -14.45
CA LYS A 305 -9.41 -18.54 -15.52
C LYS A 305 -8.12 -19.26 -15.17
N PRO A 306 -8.00 -20.57 -15.43
CA PRO A 306 -6.76 -21.28 -15.18
C PRO A 306 -5.68 -20.69 -16.12
N PRO A 307 -4.45 -20.44 -15.64
CA PRO A 307 -3.38 -19.89 -16.48
C PRO A 307 -3.07 -20.78 -17.66
N VAL A 308 -3.03 -20.23 -18.87
CA VAL A 308 -2.76 -21.01 -20.09
C VAL A 308 -1.42 -20.57 -20.68
N LEU A 309 -0.61 -21.53 -21.14
CA LEU A 309 0.58 -21.24 -21.92
C LEU A 309 0.17 -20.57 -23.24
N ALA A 310 0.53 -19.30 -23.41
CA ALA A 310 0.20 -18.55 -24.62
C ALA A 310 1.11 -18.97 -25.78
N TYR A 311 2.42 -18.90 -25.57
CA TYR A 311 3.44 -19.45 -26.45
C TYR A 311 4.78 -19.53 -25.72
N ALA A 312 5.74 -20.24 -26.30
CA ALA A 312 7.12 -20.31 -25.81
C ALA A 312 8.13 -19.98 -26.91
N ILE A 313 9.27 -19.41 -26.51
CA ILE A 313 10.37 -19.06 -27.39
C ILE A 313 11.53 -20.00 -27.15
N ALA A 314 11.96 -20.70 -28.19
CA ALA A 314 13.14 -21.56 -28.18
C ALA A 314 14.39 -20.75 -28.48
N HIS A 315 15.41 -20.88 -27.62
CA HIS A 315 16.70 -20.22 -27.76
C HIS A 315 17.86 -21.17 -27.41
N ASN A 316 19.07 -20.84 -27.86
CA ASN A 316 20.29 -21.66 -27.66
C ASN A 316 21.31 -21.02 -26.70
N ASN A 317 20.91 -19.95 -26.01
CA ASN A 317 21.78 -19.13 -25.15
C ASN A 317 21.98 -19.71 -23.73
N GLY A 318 21.70 -21.00 -23.54
CA GLY A 318 21.80 -21.68 -22.26
C GLY A 318 20.68 -21.28 -21.29
N THR A 319 20.97 -21.31 -20.00
CA THR A 319 20.01 -20.92 -18.97
C THR A 319 19.90 -19.42 -18.81
N ILE A 320 18.71 -18.96 -18.40
CA ILE A 320 18.44 -17.55 -18.12
C ILE A 320 18.35 -17.36 -16.60
N TRP A 321 19.14 -16.44 -16.09
CA TRP A 321 19.23 -16.15 -14.66
C TRP A 321 18.32 -15.00 -14.22
N CYS A 322 18.04 -14.06 -15.11
CA CYS A 322 17.15 -12.94 -14.84
C CYS A 322 16.36 -12.55 -16.09
N LEU A 323 15.08 -12.25 -15.90
CA LEU A 323 14.18 -11.68 -16.90
C LEU A 323 13.68 -10.33 -16.39
N GLU A 324 13.67 -9.34 -17.28
CA GLU A 324 13.14 -8.01 -16.99
C GLU A 324 12.50 -7.40 -18.23
N TRP A 325 11.30 -6.83 -18.06
CA TRP A 325 10.60 -6.13 -19.12
C TRP A 325 11.00 -4.66 -19.15
N CYS A 326 10.98 -4.05 -20.34
CA CYS A 326 11.03 -2.59 -20.44
C CYS A 326 9.85 -1.98 -19.66
N PRO A 327 10.09 -1.06 -18.70
CA PRO A 327 9.03 -0.60 -17.80
C PRO A 327 7.84 0.10 -18.47
N SER A 328 8.05 0.81 -19.59
CA SER A 328 6.98 1.48 -20.34
C SER A 328 7.26 1.65 -21.84
N GLY A 329 6.31 2.21 -22.59
CA GLY A 329 6.43 2.62 -23.99
C GLY A 329 6.40 1.52 -25.06
N CYS A 330 6.49 0.24 -24.67
CA CYS A 330 6.57 -0.86 -25.64
C CYS A 330 5.23 -1.57 -25.92
N TYR A 331 4.18 -1.26 -25.15
CA TYR A 331 2.86 -1.89 -25.24
C TYR A 331 2.00 -1.19 -26.31
N GLN A 332 1.66 -1.91 -27.38
CA GLN A 332 0.86 -1.38 -28.49
C GLN A 332 -0.60 -1.80 -28.38
N ASP A 333 -1.52 -0.85 -28.50
CA ASP A 333 -2.96 -1.08 -28.57
C ASP A 333 -3.65 0.00 -29.40
N ILE A 334 -4.76 -0.37 -30.07
CA ILE A 334 -5.55 0.53 -30.92
C ILE A 334 -6.09 1.70 -30.08
N ASP A 335 -6.51 1.44 -28.84
CA ASP A 335 -7.07 2.47 -27.95
C ASP A 335 -6.06 3.51 -27.48
N LEU A 336 -4.78 3.15 -27.49
CA LEU A 336 -3.69 4.06 -27.15
C LEU A 336 -3.31 4.96 -28.34
N GLY A 337 -3.89 4.71 -29.52
CA GLY A 337 -3.60 5.44 -30.76
C GLY A 337 -2.18 5.20 -31.30
N ASN A 338 -1.43 4.26 -30.70
CA ASN A 338 -0.04 3.95 -31.05
C ASN A 338 0.10 2.77 -32.03
N TYR A 339 -1.02 2.15 -32.43
CA TYR A 339 -1.03 1.04 -33.37
C TYR A 339 -2.19 1.18 -34.36
N LYS A 340 -1.88 1.01 -35.64
CA LYS A 340 -2.85 0.91 -36.73
C LYS A 340 -2.78 -0.50 -37.32
N ALA A 341 -3.89 -1.22 -37.29
CA ALA A 341 -3.98 -2.61 -37.75
C ALA A 341 -3.74 -2.79 -39.27
N GLU A 342 -3.71 -1.70 -40.02
CA GLU A 342 -3.58 -1.70 -41.49
C GLU A 342 -2.15 -1.95 -41.99
N GLU A 343 -1.13 -1.96 -41.12
CA GLU A 343 0.29 -2.00 -41.55
C GLU A 343 0.91 -3.40 -41.75
N ASN A 344 0.18 -4.52 -41.68
CA ASN A 344 0.75 -5.89 -41.76
C ASN A 344 1.91 -6.16 -40.76
N LYS A 345 2.04 -5.34 -39.70
CA LYS A 345 3.03 -5.50 -38.63
C LYS A 345 2.37 -6.20 -37.44
N LEU A 346 3.12 -7.05 -36.74
CA LEU A 346 2.64 -7.64 -35.49
C LEU A 346 2.57 -6.56 -34.39
N ARG A 347 1.42 -6.44 -33.71
CA ARG A 347 1.22 -5.66 -32.49
C ARG A 347 2.16 -6.16 -31.40
N ARG A 348 3.02 -5.25 -30.96
CA ARG A 348 4.02 -5.49 -29.92
C ARG A 348 3.39 -5.46 -28.52
N MET A 349 3.63 -6.52 -27.75
CA MET A 349 3.27 -6.63 -26.35
C MET A 349 4.29 -5.93 -25.44
N GLY A 350 5.59 -6.12 -25.71
CA GLY A 350 6.66 -5.46 -24.96
C GLY A 350 8.07 -5.97 -25.32
N LEU A 351 9.09 -5.28 -24.79
CA LEU A 351 10.48 -5.71 -24.87
C LEU A 351 10.88 -6.47 -23.60
N LEU A 352 11.40 -7.69 -23.77
CA LEU A 352 11.85 -8.56 -22.70
C LEU A 352 13.37 -8.77 -22.80
N ALA A 353 14.11 -8.31 -21.79
CA ALA A 353 15.53 -8.60 -21.63
C ALA A 353 15.74 -9.89 -20.84
N ALA A 354 16.62 -10.75 -21.35
CA ALA A 354 17.02 -12.01 -20.77
C ALA A 354 18.53 -12.06 -20.53
N ALA A 355 18.92 -12.27 -19.27
CA ALA A 355 20.30 -12.47 -18.87
C ALA A 355 20.68 -13.94 -19.02
N CYS A 356 21.54 -14.24 -19.97
CA CYS A 356 21.89 -15.59 -20.35
C CYS A 356 23.21 -16.07 -19.70
N SER A 357 23.32 -17.39 -19.54
CA SER A 357 24.54 -18.08 -19.08
C SER A 357 25.67 -18.08 -20.11
N ASP A 358 25.39 -17.65 -21.35
CA ASP A 358 26.40 -17.40 -22.38
C ASP A 358 27.18 -16.09 -22.16
N GLY A 359 26.81 -15.30 -21.13
CA GLY A 359 27.42 -14.01 -20.80
C GLY A 359 26.80 -12.81 -21.52
N CYS A 360 25.78 -13.02 -22.35
CA CYS A 360 25.09 -11.99 -23.11
C CYS A 360 23.73 -11.62 -22.49
N VAL A 361 23.23 -10.43 -22.85
CA VAL A 361 21.85 -10.02 -22.55
C VAL A 361 21.09 -9.92 -23.87
N ASN A 362 20.07 -10.74 -24.03
CA ASN A 362 19.25 -10.78 -25.24
C ASN A 362 17.91 -10.08 -25.01
N ILE A 363 17.56 -9.14 -25.88
CA ILE A 363 16.29 -8.42 -25.84
C ILE A 363 15.39 -8.94 -26.96
N TYR A 364 14.24 -9.47 -26.57
CA TYR A 364 13.20 -9.97 -27.46
C TYR A 364 12.03 -8.99 -27.50
N SER A 365 11.54 -8.65 -28.69
CA SER A 365 10.26 -7.96 -28.85
C SER A 365 9.17 -8.98 -29.08
N LEU A 366 8.22 -8.99 -28.15
CA LEU A 366 7.23 -10.05 -28.04
C LEU A 366 5.91 -9.56 -28.63
N PRO A 367 5.29 -10.28 -29.57
CA PRO A 367 3.96 -9.97 -30.08
C PRO A 367 2.87 -10.51 -29.14
N PHE A 368 1.64 -10.02 -29.32
CA PHE A 368 0.48 -10.62 -28.66
C PHE A 368 0.18 -12.01 -29.24
N ALA A 369 -0.23 -12.93 -28.37
CA ALA A 369 -0.55 -14.30 -28.76
C ALA A 369 -1.69 -14.39 -29.80
N ASP A 370 -2.66 -13.46 -29.75
CA ASP A 370 -3.82 -13.42 -30.65
C ASP A 370 -3.41 -13.29 -32.13
N GLU A 371 -2.27 -12.66 -32.40
CA GLU A 371 -1.81 -12.40 -33.76
C GLU A 371 -1.03 -13.56 -34.38
N LEU A 372 -0.45 -14.42 -33.54
CA LEU A 372 0.27 -15.61 -33.99
C LEU A 372 -0.69 -16.68 -34.53
N LYS A 373 -2.01 -16.55 -34.28
CA LYS A 373 -3.10 -17.41 -34.80
C LYS A 373 -2.73 -18.91 -34.81
N PHE A 374 -2.24 -19.40 -33.67
CA PHE A 374 -1.80 -20.79 -33.56
C PHE A 374 -2.98 -21.76 -33.67
N GLU A 375 -2.91 -22.68 -34.62
CA GLU A 375 -3.84 -23.80 -34.76
C GLU A 375 -3.10 -25.12 -34.51
N LYS A 376 -3.71 -26.00 -33.71
CA LYS A 376 -3.16 -27.33 -33.40
C LYS A 376 -3.23 -28.20 -34.66
N THR A 377 -2.08 -28.68 -35.10
CA THR A 377 -1.96 -29.63 -36.22
C THR A 377 -1.25 -30.90 -35.75
N GLU A 378 -1.33 -31.99 -36.52
CA GLU A 378 -0.67 -33.26 -36.17
C GLU A 378 0.86 -33.11 -35.94
N TYR A 379 1.48 -32.15 -36.64
CA TYR A 379 2.91 -31.87 -36.57
C TYR A 379 3.31 -30.82 -35.53
N ASN A 380 2.35 -30.02 -35.03
CA ASN A 380 2.57 -28.93 -34.06
C ASN A 380 1.53 -28.99 -32.93
N SER A 381 1.91 -29.67 -31.85
CA SER A 381 1.07 -29.85 -30.66
C SER A 381 1.12 -28.65 -29.70
N LEU A 382 2.26 -27.94 -29.69
CA LEU A 382 2.56 -26.85 -28.77
C LEU A 382 2.97 -25.57 -29.52
N PRO A 383 2.57 -24.38 -29.03
CA PRO A 383 2.92 -23.09 -29.64
C PRO A 383 4.36 -22.67 -29.31
N ILE A 384 5.35 -23.36 -29.91
CA ILE A 384 6.78 -23.11 -29.66
C ILE A 384 7.39 -22.48 -30.90
N TYR A 385 7.92 -21.27 -30.74
CA TYR A 385 8.48 -20.48 -31.82
C TYR A 385 9.98 -20.30 -31.65
N LYS A 386 10.71 -20.27 -32.76
CA LYS A 386 12.11 -19.84 -32.81
C LYS A 386 12.15 -18.42 -33.39
N THR A 387 12.81 -17.53 -32.67
CA THR A 387 12.99 -16.12 -33.06
C THR A 387 14.40 -15.66 -32.68
N ASP A 388 14.98 -14.80 -33.49
CA ASP A 388 16.26 -14.16 -33.20
C ASP A 388 16.02 -12.90 -32.35
N PRO A 389 16.85 -12.63 -31.33
CA PRO A 389 16.71 -11.43 -30.50
C PRO A 389 16.89 -10.16 -31.33
N ILE A 390 16.17 -9.08 -31.01
CA ILE A 390 16.34 -7.81 -31.73
C ILE A 390 17.66 -7.17 -31.35
N ILE A 391 17.97 -7.19 -30.04
CA ILE A 391 19.20 -6.60 -29.52
C ILE A 391 19.93 -7.65 -28.70
N THR A 392 21.22 -7.85 -28.99
CA THR A 392 22.12 -8.64 -28.16
C THR A 392 23.16 -7.70 -27.57
N LEU A 393 23.10 -7.50 -26.25
CA LEU A 393 24.07 -6.70 -25.52
C LEU A 393 25.26 -7.58 -25.16
N VAL A 394 26.45 -7.14 -25.59
CA VAL A 394 27.72 -7.79 -25.29
C VAL A 394 28.64 -6.78 -24.60
N VAL A 395 29.54 -7.25 -23.76
CA VAL A 395 30.56 -6.36 -23.16
C VAL A 395 31.46 -5.79 -24.27
N ASN A 396 31.94 -6.65 -25.16
CA ASN A 396 32.75 -6.27 -26.31
C ASN A 396 32.58 -7.30 -27.44
N HIS A 397 32.25 -6.82 -28.64
CA HIS A 397 32.07 -7.61 -29.85
C HIS A 397 33.28 -8.48 -30.23
N LEU A 398 34.52 -7.99 -30.05
CA LEU A 398 35.73 -8.77 -30.37
C LEU A 398 35.91 -9.96 -29.42
N LEU A 399 35.61 -9.76 -28.14
CA LEU A 399 35.63 -10.84 -27.13
C LEU A 399 34.52 -11.85 -27.38
N TYR A 400 33.35 -11.37 -27.82
CA TYR A 400 32.23 -12.22 -28.19
C TYR A 400 32.57 -13.10 -29.41
N ASP A 401 33.10 -12.51 -30.48
CA ASP A 401 33.45 -13.25 -31.71
C ASP A 401 34.58 -14.26 -31.51
N SER A 402 35.52 -13.93 -30.62
CA SER A 402 36.59 -14.84 -30.24
C SER A 402 36.17 -15.92 -29.23
N ASN A 403 34.91 -15.91 -28.76
CA ASN A 403 34.37 -16.82 -27.74
C ASN A 403 35.18 -16.86 -26.43
N LYS A 404 35.92 -15.80 -26.10
CA LYS A 404 36.77 -15.71 -24.89
C LYS A 404 36.02 -15.17 -23.66
N GLN A 405 34.70 -15.34 -23.63
CA GLN A 405 33.87 -14.89 -22.51
C GLN A 405 33.69 -16.04 -21.54
N ASP A 406 34.32 -15.94 -20.38
CA ASP A 406 34.31 -16.98 -19.34
C ASP A 406 33.42 -16.59 -18.15
N TRP A 407 32.32 -15.87 -18.41
CA TRP A 407 31.43 -15.39 -17.36
C TRP A 407 29.97 -15.44 -17.79
N GLN A 408 29.07 -15.39 -16.81
CA GLN A 408 27.62 -15.45 -17.00
C GLN A 408 26.97 -14.15 -16.55
N CYS A 409 25.86 -13.77 -17.16
CA CYS A 409 25.07 -12.62 -16.75
C CYS A 409 24.05 -13.06 -15.67
N THR A 410 24.18 -12.56 -14.44
CA THR A 410 23.39 -13.03 -13.29
C THR A 410 22.15 -12.19 -13.03
N LYS A 411 22.25 -10.87 -13.18
CA LYS A 411 21.19 -9.91 -12.85
C LYS A 411 21.12 -8.77 -13.85
N LEU A 412 19.90 -8.25 -14.01
CA LEU A 412 19.60 -7.09 -14.85
C LEU A 412 18.90 -6.03 -14.01
N SER A 413 19.07 -4.78 -14.43
CA SER A 413 18.23 -3.66 -14.02
C SER A 413 18.03 -2.73 -15.20
N TRP A 414 16.77 -2.50 -15.55
CA TRP A 414 16.38 -1.48 -16.51
C TRP A 414 16.15 -0.15 -15.78
N THR A 415 16.56 0.95 -16.40
CA THR A 415 16.22 2.30 -15.91
C THR A 415 14.70 2.50 -15.84
N LYS A 416 14.19 3.03 -14.73
CA LYS A 416 12.78 3.42 -14.59
C LYS A 416 12.54 4.92 -14.84
N GLU A 417 13.57 5.65 -15.25
CA GLU A 417 13.47 7.06 -15.62
C GLU A 417 12.93 7.24 -17.05
N HIS A 418 12.66 8.48 -17.41
CA HIS A 418 12.17 8.86 -18.73
C HIS A 418 13.05 8.34 -19.87
N GLY A 419 12.42 7.71 -20.87
CA GLY A 419 13.08 7.18 -22.07
C GLY A 419 13.63 5.76 -21.93
N HIS A 420 13.79 5.21 -20.72
CA HIS A 420 14.22 3.83 -20.48
C HIS A 420 15.41 3.37 -21.35
N ASN A 421 16.40 4.23 -21.56
CA ASN A 421 17.45 4.00 -22.55
C ASN A 421 18.59 3.11 -22.03
N ILE A 422 18.85 3.11 -20.72
CA ILE A 422 19.99 2.38 -20.13
C ILE A 422 19.55 1.07 -19.48
N ILE A 423 20.34 0.02 -19.72
CA ILE A 423 20.30 -1.26 -19.00
C ILE A 423 21.62 -1.48 -18.29
N ALA A 424 21.56 -1.94 -17.04
CA ALA A 424 22.70 -2.45 -16.28
C ALA A 424 22.62 -3.96 -16.13
N ALA A 425 23.77 -4.64 -16.21
CA ALA A 425 23.87 -6.05 -15.90
C ALA A 425 25.05 -6.33 -14.97
N GLY A 426 24.85 -7.29 -14.07
CA GLY A 426 25.88 -7.85 -13.21
C GLY A 426 26.32 -9.22 -13.70
N PHE A 427 27.61 -9.51 -13.57
CA PHE A 427 28.22 -10.75 -14.03
C PHE A 427 28.77 -11.61 -12.88
N THR A 428 29.06 -12.88 -13.17
CA THR A 428 29.67 -13.83 -12.23
C THR A 428 31.09 -13.45 -11.81
N ASN A 429 31.82 -12.73 -12.67
CA ASN A 429 33.19 -12.26 -12.38
C ASN A 429 33.23 -10.98 -11.54
N GLY A 430 32.08 -10.48 -11.09
CA GLY A 430 31.98 -9.28 -10.25
C GLY A 430 31.98 -7.94 -11.02
N TYR A 431 32.07 -7.97 -12.35
CA TYR A 431 31.91 -6.77 -13.18
C TYR A 431 30.44 -6.37 -13.31
N ILE A 432 30.23 -5.08 -13.51
CA ILE A 432 28.96 -4.50 -13.91
C ILE A 432 29.18 -3.78 -15.23
N ALA A 433 28.27 -3.97 -16.19
CA ALA A 433 28.29 -3.27 -17.46
C ALA A 433 26.98 -2.52 -17.71
N LEU A 434 27.10 -1.44 -18.48
CA LEU A 434 26.03 -0.53 -18.85
C LEU A 434 25.95 -0.42 -20.37
N TRP A 435 24.72 -0.46 -20.88
CA TRP A 435 24.42 -0.27 -22.30
C TRP A 435 23.38 0.80 -22.47
N ASP A 436 23.51 1.59 -23.54
CA ASP A 436 22.51 2.53 -24.00
C ASP A 436 21.89 1.97 -25.28
N LEU A 437 20.58 1.71 -25.22
CA LEU A 437 19.80 1.15 -26.32
C LEU A 437 19.54 2.15 -27.44
N THR A 438 19.60 3.45 -27.14
CA THR A 438 19.39 4.54 -28.11
C THR A 438 20.66 4.96 -28.83
N SER A 439 21.80 4.35 -28.47
CA SER A 439 23.08 4.69 -29.05
C SER A 439 23.14 4.37 -30.54
N THR A 440 23.35 5.41 -31.35
CA THR A 440 23.55 5.32 -32.81
C THR A 440 25.03 5.24 -33.18
N CYS A 441 25.93 5.21 -32.20
CA CYS A 441 27.38 5.24 -32.40
C CYS A 441 27.87 3.97 -33.13
N PRO A 442 28.47 4.09 -34.34
CA PRO A 442 28.91 2.93 -35.13
C PRO A 442 29.99 2.04 -34.48
N MET A 443 30.72 2.56 -33.48
CA MET A 443 31.71 1.78 -32.72
C MET A 443 31.09 0.88 -31.65
N LEU A 444 29.89 1.25 -31.17
CA LEU A 444 29.16 0.48 -30.18
C LEU A 444 28.09 -0.40 -30.82
N LEU A 445 27.51 0.03 -31.93
CA LEU A 445 26.46 -0.67 -32.64
C LEU A 445 27.00 -1.43 -33.85
N ASN A 446 26.75 -2.74 -33.89
CA ASN A 446 27.03 -3.60 -35.03
C ASN A 446 25.75 -4.36 -35.41
N VAL A 447 25.27 -4.22 -36.64
CA VAL A 447 24.05 -4.89 -37.09
C VAL A 447 24.41 -6.18 -37.83
N ARG A 448 23.96 -7.32 -37.30
CA ARG A 448 24.13 -8.65 -37.91
C ARG A 448 22.78 -9.18 -38.34
N LYS A 449 22.55 -9.30 -39.65
CA LYS A 449 21.24 -9.70 -40.21
C LYS A 449 20.13 -8.78 -39.68
N ASN A 450 19.24 -9.29 -38.82
CA ASN A 450 18.13 -8.57 -38.19
C ASN A 450 18.38 -8.28 -36.69
N THR A 451 19.59 -8.53 -36.19
CA THR A 451 19.93 -8.35 -34.77
C THR A 451 20.96 -7.23 -34.60
N LYS A 452 20.67 -6.30 -33.69
CA LYS A 452 21.55 -5.20 -33.28
C LYS A 452 22.44 -5.68 -32.14
N LEU A 453 23.74 -5.77 -32.37
CA LEU A 453 24.71 -6.11 -31.35
C LEU A 453 25.30 -4.81 -30.77
N ILE A 454 25.07 -4.57 -29.48
CA ILE A 454 25.48 -3.32 -28.80
C ILE A 454 26.58 -3.64 -27.77
N ASN A 455 27.70 -2.93 -27.87
CA ASN A 455 28.80 -2.99 -26.91
C ASN A 455 28.50 -2.16 -25.66
N ALA A 456 29.04 -2.58 -24.52
CA ALA A 456 28.94 -1.81 -23.28
C ALA A 456 29.71 -0.48 -23.44
N PHE A 457 29.06 0.65 -23.16
CA PHE A 457 29.74 1.94 -23.17
C PHE A 457 30.58 2.14 -21.90
N GLN A 458 30.19 1.49 -20.80
CA GLN A 458 30.91 1.52 -19.53
C GLN A 458 30.84 0.13 -18.87
N HIS A 459 31.98 -0.35 -18.39
CA HIS A 459 32.06 -1.53 -17.55
C HIS A 459 33.14 -1.30 -16.49
N PHE A 460 32.91 -1.77 -15.27
CA PHE A 460 33.86 -1.60 -14.17
C PHE A 460 33.81 -2.76 -13.19
N PHE A 461 34.90 -2.95 -12.47
CA PHE A 461 35.03 -4.00 -11.45
C PHE A 461 34.32 -3.56 -10.17
N ALA A 462 33.13 -4.08 -9.93
CA ALA A 462 32.30 -3.67 -8.79
C ALA A 462 32.52 -4.57 -7.56
N HIS A 463 32.66 -5.88 -7.75
CA HIS A 463 32.69 -6.88 -6.67
C HIS A 463 33.75 -7.95 -6.94
N HIS A 464 34.13 -8.69 -5.89
CA HIS A 464 35.14 -9.77 -6.01
C HIS A 464 34.53 -11.13 -6.37
N ASN A 465 33.21 -11.25 -6.33
CA ASN A 465 32.48 -12.48 -6.62
C ASN A 465 31.15 -12.14 -7.33
N ALA A 466 30.40 -13.16 -7.74
CA ALA A 466 29.19 -13.05 -8.51
C ALA A 466 28.21 -12.01 -7.95
N VAL A 467 27.81 -11.09 -8.82
CA VAL A 467 26.86 -10.02 -8.49
C VAL A 467 25.47 -10.65 -8.34
N SER A 468 24.85 -10.48 -7.18
CA SER A 468 23.54 -11.04 -6.85
C SER A 468 22.41 -10.01 -6.89
N MET A 469 22.75 -8.71 -6.90
CA MET A 469 21.82 -7.61 -7.06
C MET A 469 22.45 -6.50 -7.91
N VAL A 470 21.67 -5.96 -8.85
CA VAL A 470 21.94 -4.69 -9.52
C VAL A 470 20.63 -3.93 -9.58
N ALA A 471 20.64 -2.64 -9.23
CA ALA A 471 19.48 -1.77 -9.35
C ALA A 471 19.91 -0.36 -9.75
N LEU A 472 19.43 0.12 -10.90
CA LEU A 472 19.56 1.52 -11.30
C LEU A 472 18.57 2.37 -10.49
N VAL A 473 19.10 3.41 -9.85
CA VAL A 473 18.32 4.29 -8.99
C VAL A 473 17.63 5.31 -9.89
N PRO A 474 16.30 5.44 -9.82
CA PRO A 474 15.54 6.29 -10.75
C PRO A 474 15.53 7.77 -10.35
N TYR A 475 16.70 8.28 -9.97
CA TYR A 475 16.93 9.68 -9.62
C TYR A 475 18.27 10.16 -10.16
N GLY A 476 18.31 11.40 -10.64
CA GLY A 476 19.55 12.04 -11.07
C GLY A 476 20.01 11.63 -12.46
N LYS A 477 19.10 11.34 -13.40
CA LYS A 477 19.42 10.94 -14.79
C LYS A 477 20.22 9.64 -14.84
N SER A 478 19.80 8.67 -14.01
CA SER A 478 20.37 7.32 -13.95
C SER A 478 21.85 7.32 -13.55
N ARG A 479 22.27 8.36 -12.82
CA ARG A 479 23.63 8.53 -12.30
C ARG A 479 23.99 7.51 -11.22
N PHE A 480 23.03 7.00 -10.47
CA PHE A 480 23.31 6.17 -9.31
C PHE A 480 22.91 4.71 -9.53
N LEU A 481 23.74 3.81 -8.99
CA LEU A 481 23.53 2.37 -9.08
C LEU A 481 23.80 1.71 -7.73
N ALA A 482 22.90 0.82 -7.31
CA ALA A 482 23.07 -0.01 -6.14
C ALA A 482 23.43 -1.44 -6.57
N SER A 483 24.44 -2.03 -5.94
CA SER A 483 24.87 -3.39 -6.23
C SER A 483 25.10 -4.21 -4.96
N GLY A 484 24.83 -5.50 -5.06
CA GLY A 484 25.07 -6.49 -4.00
C GLY A 484 25.71 -7.74 -4.58
N SER A 485 26.57 -8.38 -3.80
CA SER A 485 27.30 -9.57 -4.25
C SER A 485 27.38 -10.64 -3.16
N THR A 486 27.63 -11.86 -3.61
CA THR A 486 28.03 -13.00 -2.79
C THR A 486 29.34 -12.76 -2.03
N ASP A 487 30.13 -11.74 -2.39
CA ASP A 487 31.30 -11.26 -1.63
C ASP A 487 30.98 -10.59 -0.28
N ARG A 488 29.69 -10.59 0.07
CA ARG A 488 29.09 -10.03 1.30
C ARG A 488 29.00 -8.52 1.35
N SER A 489 29.34 -7.83 0.26
CA SER A 489 29.29 -6.39 0.17
C SER A 489 28.08 -5.87 -0.60
N TYR A 490 27.46 -4.86 -0.04
CA TYR A 490 26.54 -3.95 -0.69
C TYR A 490 27.28 -2.65 -0.98
N LYS A 491 27.18 -2.17 -2.22
CA LYS A 491 27.86 -0.95 -2.67
C LYS A 491 26.86 -0.03 -3.38
N PHE A 492 27.02 1.26 -3.13
CA PHE A 492 26.31 2.31 -3.85
C PHE A 492 27.30 3.10 -4.69
N TRP A 493 27.00 3.24 -5.97
CA TRP A 493 27.90 3.78 -6.98
C TRP A 493 27.35 5.07 -7.57
N ASP A 494 28.28 5.92 -7.93
CA ASP A 494 28.07 7.11 -8.75
C ASP A 494 28.68 6.79 -10.12
N LEU A 495 27.88 6.70 -11.17
CA LEU A 495 28.34 6.25 -12.48
C LEU A 495 29.23 7.28 -13.20
N GLU A 496 29.23 8.53 -12.76
CA GLU A 496 30.21 9.54 -13.19
C GLU A 496 31.62 9.23 -12.67
N ASP A 497 31.74 8.58 -11.50
CA ASP A 497 33.00 8.21 -10.87
C ASP A 497 32.96 6.77 -10.35
N THR A 498 33.36 5.84 -11.21
CA THR A 498 33.39 4.41 -10.90
C THR A 498 34.70 3.95 -10.25
N SER A 499 35.59 4.86 -9.86
CA SER A 499 36.86 4.50 -9.22
C SER A 499 36.65 3.87 -7.84
N GLY A 500 35.59 4.28 -7.12
CA GLY A 500 35.23 3.73 -5.83
C GLY A 500 33.75 3.93 -5.49
N PRO A 501 33.16 3.04 -4.66
CA PRO A 501 31.78 3.17 -4.24
C PRO A 501 31.64 4.34 -3.24
N ARG A 502 30.54 5.11 -3.36
CA ARG A 502 30.20 6.18 -2.42
C ARG A 502 29.83 5.65 -1.04
N TYR A 503 29.20 4.48 -1.00
CA TYR A 503 28.81 3.81 0.23
C TYR A 503 29.06 2.31 0.12
N ASN A 504 29.57 1.72 1.20
CA ASN A 504 29.90 0.29 1.26
C ASN A 504 29.47 -0.28 2.63
N ALA A 505 28.75 -1.40 2.59
CA ALA A 505 28.27 -2.10 3.76
C ALA A 505 28.51 -3.59 3.61
N LYS A 506 29.06 -4.24 4.65
CA LYS A 506 29.29 -5.68 4.70
C LYS A 506 28.56 -6.29 5.89
N LYS A 507 27.81 -7.37 5.67
CA LYS A 507 27.09 -8.10 6.73
C LYS A 507 27.14 -9.62 6.53
N GLY A 508 26.63 -10.12 5.42
CA GLY A 508 26.54 -11.54 5.11
C GLY A 508 26.43 -11.76 3.61
N ILE A 509 26.40 -13.02 3.17
CA ILE A 509 26.30 -13.37 1.74
C ILE A 509 24.93 -12.90 1.25
N ILE A 510 24.93 -12.02 0.24
CA ILE A 510 23.71 -11.47 -0.34
C ILE A 510 23.26 -12.39 -1.47
N LEU A 511 22.03 -12.90 -1.39
CA LEU A 511 21.46 -13.81 -2.40
C LEU A 511 20.62 -13.06 -3.44
N ASP A 512 19.84 -12.06 -3.02
CA ASP A 512 19.00 -11.25 -3.88
C ASP A 512 18.77 -9.86 -3.25
N GLY A 513 18.30 -8.92 -4.06
CA GLY A 513 17.96 -7.59 -3.56
C GLY A 513 17.16 -6.75 -4.55
N ALA A 514 16.44 -5.76 -4.02
CA ALA A 514 15.59 -4.88 -4.79
C ALA A 514 15.65 -3.44 -4.24
N TRP A 515 15.55 -2.46 -5.14
CA TRP A 515 15.53 -1.04 -4.78
C TRP A 515 14.10 -0.51 -4.68
N MET A 516 13.80 0.25 -3.62
CA MET A 516 12.50 0.92 -3.46
C MET A 516 12.53 2.30 -4.11
N THR A 517 11.50 2.66 -4.88
CA THR A 517 11.52 3.93 -5.62
C THR A 517 11.24 5.13 -4.71
N HIS A 518 10.26 5.03 -3.80
CA HIS A 518 9.82 6.16 -2.96
C HIS A 518 10.66 6.37 -1.71
N TRP A 519 11.32 5.30 -1.27
CA TRP A 519 12.22 5.32 -0.12
C TRP A 519 13.61 5.02 -0.66
N PRO A 520 14.63 5.88 -0.50
CA PRO A 520 15.98 5.65 -1.01
C PRO A 520 16.67 4.54 -0.19
N CYS A 521 16.19 3.32 -0.35
CA CYS A 521 16.46 2.16 0.47
C CYS A 521 16.59 0.93 -0.43
N SER A 522 17.67 0.18 -0.22
CA SER A 522 17.82 -1.15 -0.78
C SER A 522 17.24 -2.18 0.19
N VAL A 523 16.49 -3.15 -0.32
CA VAL A 523 16.01 -4.30 0.44
C VAL A 523 16.83 -5.51 0.03
N MET A 524 17.46 -6.18 1.00
CA MET A 524 18.41 -7.25 0.74
C MET A 524 18.03 -8.53 1.47
N SER A 525 18.26 -9.65 0.79
CA SER A 525 18.15 -10.99 1.32
C SER A 525 19.53 -11.57 1.60
N PHE A 526 19.62 -12.44 2.62
CA PHE A 526 20.87 -13.01 3.08
C PHE A 526 20.79 -14.53 3.15
N ASP A 527 21.96 -15.14 3.03
CA ASP A 527 22.19 -16.55 3.34
C ASP A 527 22.29 -16.78 4.85
N ASP A 528 22.00 -18.00 5.28
CA ASP A 528 21.98 -18.45 6.68
C ASP A 528 23.34 -18.99 7.15
N ALA A 529 24.25 -19.29 6.23
CA ALA A 529 25.59 -19.80 6.55
C ALA A 529 26.40 -18.91 7.52
N LEU A 530 26.09 -17.61 7.57
CA LEU A 530 26.75 -16.64 8.46
C LEU A 530 25.79 -16.01 9.49
N GLY A 531 24.55 -16.51 9.57
CA GLY A 531 23.55 -16.05 10.52
C GLY A 531 23.69 -16.76 11.87
N TYR A 532 23.72 -16.01 12.97
CA TYR A 532 23.57 -16.59 14.31
C TYR A 532 22.07 -16.76 14.62
N GLN A 533 21.62 -18.01 14.77
CA GLN A 533 20.26 -18.47 15.13
C GLN A 533 19.12 -18.10 14.17
N TYR A 534 19.04 -16.84 13.69
CA TYR A 534 18.02 -16.38 12.75
C TYR A 534 18.64 -15.46 11.70
N THR A 535 18.38 -15.74 10.42
CA THR A 535 18.65 -14.79 9.34
C THR A 535 17.56 -13.73 9.29
N HIS A 536 17.93 -12.53 8.83
CA HIS A 536 16.96 -11.45 8.64
C HIS A 536 17.13 -10.80 7.28
N SER A 537 16.05 -10.69 6.50
CA SER A 537 16.04 -9.72 5.40
C SER A 537 16.07 -8.31 5.97
N CYS A 538 16.93 -7.46 5.40
CA CYS A 538 17.20 -6.13 5.93
C CYS A 538 16.95 -5.05 4.89
N ILE A 539 16.51 -3.88 5.36
CA ILE A 539 16.61 -2.63 4.60
C ILE A 539 17.93 -1.95 4.93
N ILE A 540 18.57 -1.43 3.88
CA ILE A 540 19.73 -0.55 3.96
C ILE A 540 19.29 0.81 3.42
N PRO A 541 19.05 1.80 4.28
CA PRO A 541 18.77 3.16 3.83
C PRO A 541 20.06 3.78 3.27
N LEU A 542 19.91 4.66 2.27
CA LEU A 542 21.04 5.41 1.70
C LEU A 542 21.69 6.34 2.73
N ARG A 543 20.90 6.86 3.68
CA ARG A 543 21.38 7.68 4.80
C ARG A 543 21.22 6.90 6.10
N GLU A 544 22.27 6.87 6.90
CA GLU A 544 22.27 6.20 8.20
C GLU A 544 21.41 6.98 9.20
N TYR A 545 20.18 6.53 9.42
CA TYR A 545 19.31 7.04 10.48
C TYR A 545 19.47 6.17 11.73
N GLY A 546 20.65 6.21 12.35
CA GLY A 546 20.99 5.48 13.59
C GLY A 546 21.32 3.99 13.42
N TYR A 547 20.79 3.30 12.40
CA TYR A 547 21.13 1.91 12.09
C TYR A 547 21.58 1.74 10.63
N LYS A 548 22.67 0.98 10.44
CA LYS A 548 23.21 0.65 9.10
C LYS A 548 22.40 -0.43 8.37
N TYR A 549 21.83 -1.35 9.14
CA TYR A 549 20.94 -2.42 8.65
C TYR A 549 19.69 -2.45 9.51
N CYS A 550 18.52 -2.29 8.90
CA CYS A 550 17.24 -2.42 9.57
C CYS A 550 16.68 -3.83 9.32
N PRO A 551 16.73 -4.79 10.27
CA PRO A 551 16.16 -6.11 10.11
C PRO A 551 14.62 -6.04 10.09
N ILE A 552 13.99 -6.77 9.18
CA ILE A 552 12.53 -6.69 8.95
C ILE A 552 11.88 -8.05 9.10
N LEU A 553 12.38 -9.03 8.35
CA LEU A 553 11.77 -10.35 8.25
C LEU A 553 12.77 -11.39 8.77
N PRO A 554 12.60 -11.92 10.00
CA PRO A 554 13.33 -13.08 10.49
C PRO A 554 12.97 -14.35 9.73
N THR A 555 13.97 -15.18 9.47
CA THR A 555 13.88 -16.47 8.77
C THR A 555 14.80 -17.50 9.43
N ASN A 556 14.42 -18.78 9.34
CA ASN A 556 15.24 -19.92 9.80
C ASN A 556 16.00 -20.58 8.63
N SER A 557 15.87 -20.06 7.43
CA SER A 557 16.47 -20.63 6.23
C SER A 557 16.90 -19.52 5.27
N PRO A 558 17.83 -19.81 4.35
CA PRO A 558 18.30 -18.84 3.38
C PRO A 558 17.17 -18.20 2.57
N THR A 559 17.25 -16.88 2.41
CA THR A 559 16.27 -16.09 1.66
C THR A 559 16.74 -15.91 0.22
N TYR A 560 16.29 -16.79 -0.67
CA TYR A 560 16.77 -16.84 -2.07
C TYR A 560 16.17 -15.78 -2.99
N SER A 561 15.00 -15.24 -2.65
CA SER A 561 14.38 -14.21 -3.48
C SER A 561 13.64 -13.16 -2.67
N ILE A 562 13.75 -11.92 -3.11
CA ILE A 562 13.06 -10.78 -2.52
C ILE A 562 12.45 -9.90 -3.60
N THR A 563 11.23 -9.43 -3.37
CA THR A 563 10.55 -8.50 -4.27
C THR A 563 9.89 -7.39 -3.49
N VAL A 564 9.83 -6.22 -4.12
CA VAL A 564 9.20 -5.03 -3.58
C VAL A 564 8.08 -4.60 -4.50
N SER A 565 6.96 -4.14 -3.93
CA SER A 565 5.94 -3.40 -4.64
C SER A 565 5.94 -1.95 -4.18
N ASP A 566 6.28 -1.04 -5.10
CA ASP A 566 6.24 0.41 -4.85
C ASP A 566 4.79 0.90 -4.62
N TYR A 567 3.78 0.28 -5.26
CA TYR A 567 2.37 0.69 -5.14
C TYR A 567 1.77 0.42 -3.76
N ALA A 568 2.04 -0.75 -3.19
CA ALA A 568 1.49 -1.15 -1.89
C ALA A 568 2.44 -0.83 -0.72
N ASN A 569 3.66 -0.34 -1.03
CA ASN A 569 4.78 -0.25 -0.11
C ASN A 569 5.00 -1.59 0.62
N SER A 570 5.05 -2.69 -0.14
CA SER A 570 5.10 -4.05 0.41
C SER A 570 6.37 -4.78 0.01
N ILE A 571 6.85 -5.64 0.91
CA ILE A 571 8.03 -6.48 0.71
C ILE A 571 7.57 -7.92 0.86
N ALA A 572 7.97 -8.76 -0.08
CA ALA A 572 7.77 -10.20 -0.03
C ALA A 572 9.10 -10.91 -0.23
N HIS A 573 9.32 -12.00 0.49
CA HIS A 573 10.43 -12.88 0.22
C HIS A 573 10.00 -14.35 0.19
N GLY A 574 10.77 -15.15 -0.54
CA GLY A 574 10.65 -16.59 -0.58
C GLY A 574 11.86 -17.22 0.11
N THR A 575 11.60 -18.15 1.01
CA THR A 575 12.66 -18.91 1.68
C THR A 575 12.90 -20.24 0.98
N LEU A 576 14.09 -20.78 1.15
CA LEU A 576 14.43 -22.12 0.66
C LEU A 576 13.70 -23.23 1.44
N ALA A 577 13.15 -22.93 2.62
CA ALA A 577 12.20 -23.79 3.33
C ALA A 577 10.79 -23.83 2.68
N GLY A 578 10.51 -23.04 1.64
CA GLY A 578 9.20 -23.00 0.99
C GLY A 578 8.18 -22.10 1.66
N GLU A 579 8.63 -21.17 2.51
CA GLU A 579 7.77 -20.20 3.15
C GLU A 579 7.73 -18.91 2.32
N VAL A 580 6.52 -18.41 2.12
CA VAL A 580 6.27 -17.12 1.49
C VAL A 580 5.76 -16.15 2.54
N ILE A 581 6.61 -15.19 2.91
CA ILE A 581 6.33 -14.20 3.96
C ILE A 581 6.24 -12.82 3.32
N THR A 582 5.24 -12.05 3.74
CA THR A 582 5.02 -10.68 3.28
C THR A 582 4.86 -9.70 4.43
N ILE A 583 5.23 -8.46 4.19
CA ILE A 583 5.08 -7.34 5.12
C ILE A 583 4.62 -6.09 4.37
N PHE A 584 3.72 -5.35 5.01
CA PHE A 584 3.22 -4.05 4.56
C PHE A 584 3.69 -2.94 5.52
N PRO A 585 4.96 -2.51 5.40
CA PRO A 585 5.44 -1.39 6.20
C PRO A 585 4.70 -0.10 5.84
N HIS A 586 4.15 0.60 6.83
CA HIS A 586 3.57 1.94 6.59
C HIS A 586 4.67 2.98 6.38
N GLN A 587 5.57 3.14 7.35
CA GLN A 587 6.66 4.10 7.31
C GLN A 587 7.98 3.37 7.56
N LEU A 588 8.88 3.42 6.57
CA LEU A 588 10.14 2.67 6.59
C LEU A 588 11.28 3.41 7.30
N LEU A 589 11.20 4.74 7.39
CA LEU A 589 12.22 5.56 8.06
C LEU A 589 12.15 5.51 9.59
N TYR A 590 11.08 4.94 10.17
CA TYR A 590 10.95 4.78 11.61
C TYR A 590 10.95 3.28 11.96
N THR A 591 12.15 2.75 12.17
CA THR A 591 12.32 1.34 12.52
C THR A 591 12.11 1.16 14.02
N GLU A 592 10.87 1.18 14.47
CA GLU A 592 10.56 0.67 15.81
C GLU A 592 10.77 -0.85 15.85
N ARG A 593 11.06 -1.39 17.04
CA ARG A 593 10.99 -2.84 17.40
C ARG A 593 9.64 -3.51 17.06
N ILE A 594 8.69 -2.78 16.47
CA ILE A 594 7.33 -3.18 16.09
C ILE A 594 7.28 -3.74 14.65
N LEU A 595 8.29 -3.54 13.79
CA LEU A 595 8.25 -4.07 12.41
C LEU A 595 8.29 -5.61 12.35
N SER A 596 9.10 -6.26 13.19
CA SER A 596 9.15 -7.72 13.29
C SER A 596 7.82 -8.35 13.70
N LYS A 597 6.97 -7.57 14.39
CA LYS A 597 5.62 -7.95 14.82
C LYS A 597 4.56 -7.87 13.70
N LYS A 598 4.87 -7.31 12.53
CA LYS A 598 3.91 -7.11 11.41
C LYS A 598 3.96 -8.19 10.32
N ARG A 599 4.67 -9.29 10.56
CA ARG A 599 4.89 -10.34 9.55
C ARG A 599 3.62 -11.15 9.27
N GLN A 600 3.38 -11.46 8.00
CA GLN A 600 2.29 -12.31 7.56
C GLN A 600 2.85 -13.49 6.74
N LEU A 601 2.64 -14.71 7.24
CA LEU A 601 2.89 -15.94 6.50
C LEU A 601 1.71 -16.19 5.56
N ASN A 602 1.95 -16.12 4.24
CA ASN A 602 0.90 -16.22 3.23
C ASN A 602 0.74 -17.65 2.70
N SER A 603 1.85 -18.34 2.46
CA SER A 603 1.87 -19.74 2.04
C SER A 603 3.10 -20.42 2.62
N PHE A 604 2.97 -21.69 2.96
CA PHE A 604 4.10 -22.55 3.28
C PHE A 604 3.90 -23.94 2.67
N ILE A 605 5.01 -24.60 2.36
CA ILE A 605 5.02 -25.90 1.71
C ILE A 605 5.43 -26.95 2.74
N LYS A 606 4.71 -28.07 2.79
CA LYS A 606 5.05 -29.24 3.62
C LYS A 606 5.19 -30.47 2.75
N THR A 607 6.30 -31.20 2.88
CA THR A 607 6.49 -32.50 2.24
C THR A 607 5.96 -33.63 3.11
N VAL A 608 5.38 -34.64 2.48
CA VAL A 608 4.90 -35.87 3.12
C VAL A 608 5.56 -37.07 2.43
N ASP A 609 6.07 -38.02 3.23
CA ASP A 609 6.59 -39.29 2.72
C ASP A 609 5.47 -40.35 2.70
N PHE A 610 5.15 -40.88 1.52
CA PHE A 610 4.14 -41.93 1.38
C PHE A 610 4.55 -43.24 2.05
N LEU A 611 5.83 -43.50 2.26
CA LEU A 611 6.30 -44.70 2.96
C LEU A 611 6.05 -44.64 4.47
N GLU A 612 6.17 -43.45 5.07
CA GLU A 612 5.84 -43.27 6.49
C GLU A 612 4.33 -43.40 6.75
N GLU A 613 3.48 -42.86 5.87
CA GLU A 613 2.03 -43.03 5.98
C GLU A 613 1.61 -44.51 5.93
N ARG A 614 2.19 -45.29 5.00
CA ARG A 614 1.93 -46.74 4.89
C ARG A 614 2.41 -47.51 6.12
N GLN A 615 3.55 -47.16 6.70
CA GLN A 615 4.06 -47.82 7.91
C GLN A 615 3.29 -47.42 9.17
N ASN A 616 2.82 -46.17 9.28
CA ASN A 616 1.96 -45.72 10.38
C ASN A 616 0.57 -46.36 10.34
N THR A 617 0.05 -46.69 9.14
CA THR A 617 -1.21 -47.46 9.02
C THR A 617 -1.05 -48.91 9.46
N ILE A 618 0.14 -49.52 9.28
CA ILE A 618 0.43 -50.90 9.68
C ILE A 618 0.81 -51.01 11.18
N SER A 619 1.38 -49.96 11.78
CA SER A 619 1.94 -49.98 13.16
C SER A 619 1.00 -49.42 14.24
N ASN A 620 -0.28 -49.18 13.93
CA ASN A 620 -1.27 -48.68 14.89
C ASN A 620 -1.68 -49.70 15.99
N GLU A 621 -1.04 -50.87 16.08
CA GLU A 621 -1.31 -51.82 17.17
C GLU A 621 -0.33 -51.79 18.35
N ASN A 622 0.83 -51.11 18.29
CA ASN A 622 1.72 -51.00 19.47
C ASN A 622 2.62 -49.75 19.39
N LYS A 623 2.36 -48.73 20.22
CA LYS A 623 3.29 -47.61 20.43
C LYS A 623 3.78 -47.57 21.87
N SER A 624 5.05 -47.93 22.05
CA SER A 624 5.92 -47.36 23.08
C SER A 624 6.91 -46.42 22.39
N ASP A 625 7.19 -45.29 23.04
CA ASP A 625 8.06 -44.21 22.56
C ASP A 625 9.50 -44.69 22.29
N LYS A 626 9.80 -45.02 21.03
CA LYS A 626 11.17 -45.05 20.53
C LYS A 626 11.37 -43.85 19.62
N LYS A 627 12.37 -43.02 19.95
CA LYS A 627 12.91 -41.95 19.10
C LYS A 627 13.01 -42.48 17.66
N LYS A 628 12.29 -41.87 16.73
CA LYS A 628 12.35 -42.25 15.31
C LYS A 628 13.77 -42.04 14.81
N ASP A 629 14.48 -43.13 14.49
CA ASP A 629 15.75 -43.06 13.80
C ASP A 629 15.59 -42.29 12.49
N TYR A 630 16.44 -41.28 12.32
CA TYR A 630 16.48 -40.40 11.15
C TYR A 630 16.70 -41.24 9.88
N ARG A 631 15.66 -41.36 9.04
CA ARG A 631 15.75 -42.06 7.76
C ARG A 631 16.28 -41.11 6.71
N TYR A 632 17.55 -41.31 6.35
CA TYR A 632 18.24 -40.68 5.23
C TYR A 632 17.32 -40.50 4.00
N MET A 633 17.16 -39.25 3.53
CA MET A 633 16.46 -38.96 2.28
C MET A 633 17.41 -39.08 1.07
N PRO A 634 16.91 -39.51 -0.10
CA PRO A 634 17.72 -39.61 -1.31
C PRO A 634 18.17 -38.22 -1.82
N GLU A 635 19.39 -38.14 -2.36
CA GLU A 635 19.97 -36.89 -2.88
C GLU A 635 19.40 -36.48 -4.25
N THR A 636 18.76 -37.40 -4.99
CA THR A 636 18.33 -37.14 -6.37
C THR A 636 16.81 -37.03 -6.52
N TYR A 637 16.36 -36.09 -7.36
CA TYR A 637 14.94 -35.89 -7.67
C TYR A 637 14.24 -37.17 -8.19
N ASP A 638 14.95 -37.99 -8.97
CA ASP A 638 14.40 -39.21 -9.58
C ASP A 638 13.99 -40.27 -8.56
N GLU A 639 14.70 -40.33 -7.42
CA GLU A 639 14.39 -41.24 -6.32
C GLU A 639 13.23 -40.70 -5.44
N CYS A 640 13.04 -39.38 -5.44
CA CYS A 640 12.06 -38.70 -4.59
C CYS A 640 10.70 -38.49 -5.27
N LYS A 641 10.63 -38.40 -6.60
CA LYS A 641 9.43 -37.98 -7.36
C LYS A 641 8.16 -38.79 -7.07
N ASP A 642 8.31 -40.08 -6.75
CA ASP A 642 7.19 -40.99 -6.48
C ASP A 642 7.01 -41.32 -4.99
N ARG A 643 8.04 -41.07 -4.18
CA ARG A 643 8.05 -41.33 -2.73
C ARG A 643 7.42 -40.19 -1.93
N PHE A 644 7.61 -38.95 -2.38
CA PHE A 644 7.16 -37.78 -1.65
C PHE A 644 5.99 -37.08 -2.33
N GLY A 645 5.08 -36.55 -1.52
CA GLY A 645 4.01 -35.64 -1.91
C GLY A 645 4.21 -34.26 -1.31
N ILE A 646 3.72 -33.23 -2.00
CA ILE A 646 3.82 -31.82 -1.59
C ILE A 646 2.44 -31.31 -1.19
N ILE A 647 2.33 -30.73 0.01
CA ILE A 647 1.14 -30.07 0.52
C ILE A 647 1.36 -28.56 0.53
N PHE A 648 0.50 -27.83 -0.18
CA PHE A 648 0.44 -26.37 -0.17
C PHE A 648 -0.56 -25.89 0.89
N HIS A 649 -0.06 -25.11 1.84
CA HIS A 649 -0.88 -24.47 2.87
C HIS A 649 -1.08 -22.99 2.56
N ASP A 650 -2.10 -22.67 1.77
CA ASP A 650 -2.36 -21.31 1.32
C ASP A 650 -3.31 -20.57 2.28
N LYS A 651 -2.85 -19.45 2.84
CA LYS A 651 -3.62 -18.56 3.73
C LYS A 651 -3.95 -17.22 3.06
N LEU A 652 -4.41 -17.26 1.81
CA LEU A 652 -4.68 -16.06 1.02
C LEU A 652 -6.05 -15.41 1.34
N THR A 653 -7.07 -16.19 1.71
CA THR A 653 -8.43 -15.67 1.98
C THR A 653 -8.55 -14.96 3.33
N GLY A 654 -7.72 -15.33 4.31
CA GLY A 654 -7.61 -14.65 5.60
C GLY A 654 -7.19 -13.18 5.47
N LEU A 655 -6.53 -12.77 4.38
CA LEU A 655 -6.16 -11.36 4.14
C LEU A 655 -7.39 -10.44 4.18
N LYS A 656 -8.54 -10.84 3.60
CA LYS A 656 -9.76 -9.99 3.58
C LYS A 656 -10.52 -10.00 4.91
N GLU A 657 -10.65 -11.15 5.56
CA GLU A 657 -11.32 -11.27 6.87
C GLU A 657 -10.52 -10.60 8.00
N ASN A 658 -9.19 -10.54 7.86
CA ASN A 658 -8.30 -9.87 8.80
C ASN A 658 -8.21 -8.36 8.57
N ILE A 659 -8.44 -7.87 7.33
CA ILE A 659 -8.54 -6.43 7.01
C ILE A 659 -9.82 -5.80 7.61
N THR A 660 -10.88 -6.60 7.79
CA THR A 660 -12.18 -6.14 8.32
C THR A 660 -12.29 -6.20 9.84
N ARG A 661 -11.50 -7.06 10.49
CA ARG A 661 -11.43 -7.17 11.96
C ARG A 661 -10.12 -6.55 12.45
N ASP A 662 -10.17 -5.30 12.92
CA ASP A 662 -9.09 -4.53 13.56
C ASP A 662 -8.69 -5.14 14.93
N LYS A 663 -8.60 -6.47 15.02
CA LYS A 663 -8.18 -7.20 16.22
C LYS A 663 -6.68 -7.46 16.13
N GLN A 664 -5.94 -6.94 17.12
CA GLN A 664 -4.57 -7.37 17.40
C GLN A 664 -4.58 -8.89 17.63
N HIS A 665 -3.92 -9.65 16.75
CA HIS A 665 -3.64 -11.06 17.02
C HIS A 665 -2.18 -11.42 16.79
N SER A 666 -1.80 -12.44 17.55
CA SER A 666 -0.46 -12.98 17.84
C SER A 666 0.54 -12.79 16.71
N THR A 667 1.42 -11.82 16.94
CA THR A 667 2.73 -11.74 16.31
C THR A 667 3.39 -13.11 16.41
N LEU A 668 3.63 -13.78 15.28
CA LEU A 668 4.49 -14.96 15.30
C LEU A 668 5.83 -14.50 15.88
N TYR A 669 6.20 -15.01 17.05
CA TYR A 669 7.53 -14.78 17.62
C TYR A 669 8.54 -15.62 16.82
N ASN A 670 9.83 -15.26 16.82
CA ASN A 670 10.89 -16.07 16.17
C ASN A 670 10.82 -17.55 16.57
N ASN A 671 10.36 -17.82 17.80
CA ASN A 671 10.17 -19.15 18.39
C ASN A 671 9.04 -20.00 17.76
N MET A 672 8.32 -19.50 16.76
CA MET A 672 7.19 -20.20 16.11
C MET A 672 7.47 -20.57 14.65
N LEU A 673 8.70 -20.34 14.16
CA LEU A 673 9.15 -20.81 12.84
C LEU A 673 9.45 -22.31 12.94
N THR A 674 8.82 -23.11 12.07
CA THR A 674 9.02 -24.56 12.05
C THR A 674 10.41 -24.89 11.52
N SER A 675 11.18 -25.70 12.25
CA SER A 675 12.43 -26.25 11.73
C SER A 675 12.10 -27.28 10.64
N ILE A 676 12.69 -27.10 9.47
CA ILE A 676 12.58 -28.03 8.35
C ILE A 676 13.96 -28.65 8.11
N PRO A 677 14.08 -29.99 7.97
CA PRO A 677 15.34 -30.65 7.64
C PRO A 677 15.94 -30.13 6.32
N ILE A 678 17.26 -29.97 6.29
CA ILE A 678 17.99 -29.40 5.13
C ILE A 678 17.77 -30.23 3.85
N GLU A 679 17.63 -31.55 3.98
CA GLU A 679 17.39 -32.47 2.86
C GLU A 679 16.05 -32.20 2.13
N GLN A 680 15.09 -31.54 2.77
CA GLN A 680 13.79 -31.21 2.16
C GLN A 680 13.83 -29.93 1.32
N TYR A 681 14.86 -29.12 1.48
CA TYR A 681 14.97 -27.80 0.87
C TYR A 681 14.90 -27.79 -0.66
N PRO A 682 15.54 -28.71 -1.41
CA PRO A 682 15.43 -28.71 -2.87
C PRO A 682 13.98 -28.86 -3.34
N PHE A 683 13.13 -29.56 -2.59
CA PHE A 683 11.74 -29.85 -2.94
C PHE A 683 10.76 -28.78 -2.44
N THR A 684 11.01 -28.21 -1.26
CA THR A 684 10.15 -27.18 -0.68
C THR A 684 10.51 -25.79 -1.16
N SER A 685 11.71 -25.59 -1.72
CA SER A 685 12.21 -24.27 -2.07
C SER A 685 11.24 -23.44 -2.89
N ALA A 686 10.85 -22.28 -2.33
CA ALA A 686 10.19 -21.22 -3.07
C ALA A 686 11.26 -20.47 -3.87
N ASN A 687 11.79 -21.14 -4.91
CA ASN A 687 12.92 -20.66 -5.67
C ASN A 687 12.59 -19.49 -6.61
N ARG A 688 13.59 -18.61 -6.71
CA ARG A 688 13.83 -17.46 -7.60
C ARG A 688 12.61 -16.74 -8.22
N LYS A 689 12.42 -15.53 -7.68
CA LYS A 689 11.62 -14.39 -8.16
C LYS A 689 10.12 -14.52 -7.94
N MET A 690 9.72 -14.21 -6.71
CA MET A 690 8.39 -13.70 -6.42
C MET A 690 8.17 -12.37 -7.17
N GLY A 691 6.98 -12.15 -7.72
CA GLY A 691 6.66 -10.91 -8.39
C GLY A 691 5.31 -10.38 -7.91
N PHE A 692 5.28 -9.12 -7.47
CA PHE A 692 4.02 -8.44 -7.25
C PHE A 692 3.42 -8.03 -8.59
N ASN A 693 2.17 -8.38 -8.79
CA ASN A 693 1.38 -7.84 -9.86
C ASN A 693 1.06 -6.35 -9.56
N PRO A 694 1.42 -5.41 -10.46
CA PRO A 694 1.04 -4.01 -10.33
C PRO A 694 -0.47 -3.86 -10.60
N MET A 695 -1.32 -4.12 -9.61
CA MET A 695 -2.75 -3.85 -9.73
C MET A 695 -3.01 -2.37 -9.43
N LYS A 696 -3.36 -1.60 -10.45
CA LYS A 696 -3.80 -0.21 -10.29
C LYS A 696 -5.29 -0.19 -9.95
N TRP A 697 -5.63 0.35 -8.78
CA TRP A 697 -7.02 0.49 -8.36
C TRP A 697 -7.80 1.44 -9.28
N LYS A 698 -9.08 1.11 -9.49
CA LYS A 698 -9.99 1.84 -10.38
C LYS A 698 -10.12 3.31 -9.96
N THR A 699 -9.64 4.20 -10.81
CA THR A 699 -9.84 5.66 -10.76
C THR A 699 -11.30 6.09 -10.93
N ARG A 700 -12.21 5.17 -11.28
CA ARG A 700 -13.66 5.41 -11.40
C ARG A 700 -14.26 6.07 -10.16
N THR A 701 -13.85 5.68 -8.95
CA THR A 701 -14.43 6.23 -7.72
C THR A 701 -14.09 7.71 -7.52
N ILE A 702 -12.92 8.14 -7.99
CA ILE A 702 -12.48 9.53 -7.92
C ILE A 702 -13.22 10.38 -8.97
N VAL A 703 -13.34 9.86 -10.20
CA VAL A 703 -14.08 10.55 -11.28
C VAL A 703 -15.56 10.70 -10.90
N HIS A 704 -16.20 9.66 -10.35
CA HIS A 704 -17.58 9.77 -9.85
C HIS A 704 -17.70 10.77 -8.70
N GLY A 705 -16.67 10.88 -7.84
CA GLY A 705 -16.62 11.89 -6.79
C GLY A 705 -16.53 13.32 -7.32
N VAL A 706 -15.67 13.56 -8.33
CA VAL A 706 -15.54 14.87 -8.98
C VAL A 706 -16.81 15.24 -9.74
N LEU A 707 -17.39 14.29 -10.50
CA LEU A 707 -18.64 14.51 -11.23
C LEU A 707 -19.80 14.81 -10.25
N GLY A 708 -19.84 14.10 -9.12
CA GLY A 708 -20.81 14.33 -8.05
C GLY A 708 -20.66 15.71 -7.40
N ALA A 709 -19.43 16.16 -7.13
CA ALA A 709 -19.16 17.48 -6.58
C ALA A 709 -19.54 18.61 -7.57
N LEU A 710 -19.29 18.39 -8.87
CA LEU A 710 -19.63 19.36 -9.92
C LEU A 710 -21.15 19.47 -10.10
N LEU A 711 -21.86 18.34 -10.08
CA LEU A 711 -23.33 18.29 -10.06
C LEU A 711 -23.90 19.00 -8.82
N PHE A 712 -23.33 18.76 -7.63
CA PHE A 712 -23.75 19.42 -6.41
C PHE A 712 -23.58 20.94 -6.48
N TYR A 713 -22.44 21.41 -7.00
CA TYR A 713 -22.20 22.84 -7.19
C TYR A 713 -23.21 23.50 -8.13
N ILE A 714 -23.49 22.87 -9.29
CA ILE A 714 -24.46 23.38 -10.27
C ILE A 714 -25.87 23.43 -9.69
N LEU A 715 -26.27 22.41 -8.92
CA LEU A 715 -27.65 22.28 -8.42
C LEU A 715 -27.94 23.19 -7.22
N PHE A 716 -26.98 23.33 -6.29
CA PHE A 716 -27.22 23.97 -4.98
C PHE A 716 -26.52 25.32 -4.80
N ILE A 717 -25.40 25.58 -5.49
CA ILE A 717 -24.59 26.79 -5.26
C ILE A 717 -24.72 27.78 -6.42
N TYR A 718 -24.81 27.31 -7.67
CA TYR A 718 -24.97 28.18 -8.82
C TYR A 718 -26.32 28.90 -8.81
N LYS A 719 -26.29 30.23 -8.89
CA LYS A 719 -27.47 31.10 -8.84
C LYS A 719 -27.93 31.47 -10.24
N LYS A 720 -29.17 31.12 -10.59
CA LYS A 720 -29.81 31.52 -11.85
C LYS A 720 -30.63 32.79 -11.63
N LYS A 721 -30.55 33.74 -12.57
CA LYS A 721 -31.36 34.96 -12.58
C LYS A 721 -32.68 34.72 -13.32
N HIS A 722 -33.77 35.16 -12.72
CA HIS A 722 -35.12 35.13 -13.29
C HIS A 722 -35.67 36.55 -13.35
N GLN A 723 -36.49 36.85 -14.36
CA GLN A 723 -37.16 38.13 -14.53
C GLN A 723 -38.65 37.90 -14.72
N VAL A 724 -39.48 38.65 -13.98
CA VAL A 724 -40.93 38.61 -14.05
C VAL A 724 -41.46 40.05 -14.09
N MET A 725 -42.52 40.29 -14.86
CA MET A 725 -43.21 41.58 -14.93
C MET A 725 -44.65 41.43 -14.48
N PHE A 726 -45.14 42.39 -13.71
CA PHE A 726 -46.50 42.46 -13.19
C PHE A 726 -47.14 43.78 -13.58
N GLU A 727 -48.40 43.74 -14.04
CA GLU A 727 -49.17 44.94 -14.41
C GLU A 727 -50.49 44.99 -13.62
N ALA A 728 -50.81 46.16 -13.08
CA ALA A 728 -52.04 46.43 -12.36
C ALA A 728 -52.57 47.82 -12.69
N ILE A 729 -53.90 47.95 -12.78
CA ILE A 729 -54.58 49.24 -12.96
C ILE A 729 -55.31 49.58 -11.65
N VAL A 730 -55.08 50.79 -11.14
CA VAL A 730 -55.75 51.35 -9.97
C VAL A 730 -56.70 52.44 -10.45
N ASN A 731 -58.00 52.17 -10.33
CA ASN A 731 -59.04 53.04 -10.87
C ASN A 731 -59.20 54.32 -10.04
N ASN A 732 -59.52 55.44 -10.70
CA ASN A 732 -59.87 56.72 -10.07
C ASN A 732 -58.80 57.25 -9.09
N SER A 733 -57.53 57.15 -9.47
CA SER A 733 -56.38 57.52 -8.65
C SER A 733 -55.35 58.34 -9.45
N ASN A 734 -54.74 59.33 -8.80
CA ASN A 734 -53.63 60.09 -9.39
C ASN A 734 -52.31 59.32 -9.19
N PRO A 735 -51.49 59.13 -10.23
CA PRO A 735 -50.21 58.42 -10.13
C PRO A 735 -49.31 58.92 -9.02
N LYS A 736 -49.33 60.22 -8.71
CA LYS A 736 -48.53 60.82 -7.64
C LYS A 736 -48.92 60.30 -6.25
N HIS A 737 -50.21 60.15 -5.96
CA HIS A 737 -50.68 59.69 -4.65
C HIS A 737 -50.41 58.19 -4.45
N VAL A 738 -50.57 57.39 -5.50
CA VAL A 738 -50.24 55.96 -5.46
C VAL A 738 -48.73 55.77 -5.28
N TRP A 739 -47.92 56.58 -5.97
CA TRP A 739 -46.47 56.57 -5.84
C TRP A 739 -46.00 56.97 -4.44
N GLU A 740 -46.49 58.06 -3.87
CA GLU A 740 -46.16 58.50 -2.49
C GLU A 740 -46.55 57.43 -1.46
N PHE A 741 -47.70 56.77 -1.65
CA PHE A 741 -48.17 55.72 -0.74
C PHE A 741 -47.25 54.49 -0.76
N VAL A 742 -46.82 54.05 -1.94
CA VAL A 742 -45.91 52.90 -2.11
C VAL A 742 -44.47 53.24 -1.74
N ALA A 743 -44.06 54.50 -1.88
CA ALA A 743 -42.73 54.97 -1.53
C ALA A 743 -42.46 54.89 -0.01
N ASP A 744 -43.48 55.07 0.83
CA ASP A 744 -43.38 54.86 2.28
C ASP A 744 -43.39 53.36 2.63
N PHE A 745 -42.26 52.87 3.10
CA PHE A 745 -42.08 51.47 3.49
C PHE A 745 -43.04 51.04 4.63
N SER A 746 -43.50 51.98 5.46
CA SER A 746 -44.47 51.69 6.53
C SER A 746 -45.78 51.12 5.98
N ASN A 747 -46.19 51.56 4.78
CA ASN A 747 -47.35 51.02 4.08
C ASN A 747 -47.07 49.68 3.42
N MET A 748 -45.80 49.34 3.16
CA MET A 748 -45.42 48.03 2.61
C MET A 748 -45.76 46.89 3.57
N LYS A 749 -45.74 47.11 4.89
CA LYS A 749 -46.22 46.14 5.89
C LYS A 749 -47.73 45.86 5.79
N LYS A 750 -48.53 46.83 5.30
CA LYS A 750 -49.96 46.62 5.03
C LYS A 750 -50.18 45.84 3.73
N LEU A 751 -49.39 46.15 2.71
CA LEU A 751 -49.50 45.57 1.37
C LEU A 751 -48.92 44.14 1.28
N ASN A 752 -47.83 43.84 2.00
CA ASN A 752 -47.20 42.53 2.00
C ASN A 752 -47.40 41.82 3.36
N PRO A 753 -48.26 40.78 3.43
CA PRO A 753 -48.52 40.07 4.69
C PRO A 753 -47.34 39.23 5.20
N THR A 754 -46.29 39.03 4.40
CA THR A 754 -45.13 38.22 4.80
C THR A 754 -44.11 38.99 5.66
N ILE A 755 -44.20 40.32 5.72
CA ILE A 755 -43.31 41.18 6.50
C ILE A 755 -43.77 41.18 7.96
N GLU A 756 -42.91 40.71 8.87
CA GLU A 756 -43.17 40.74 10.31
C GLU A 756 -42.78 42.11 10.88
N ASP A 757 -41.50 42.50 10.79
CA ASP A 757 -40.97 43.75 11.35
C ASP A 757 -39.96 44.41 10.42
N PHE A 758 -39.77 45.73 10.56
CA PHE A 758 -38.81 46.49 9.77
C PHE A 758 -38.13 47.58 10.60
N ASN A 759 -36.93 47.96 10.18
CA ASN A 759 -36.13 49.03 10.75
C ASN A 759 -35.44 49.83 9.64
N VAL A 760 -35.57 51.15 9.66
CA VAL A 760 -34.90 52.04 8.68
C VAL A 760 -33.46 52.27 9.15
N ILE A 761 -32.49 51.89 8.31
CA ILE A 761 -31.06 51.95 8.65
C ILE A 761 -30.47 53.31 8.29
N ALA A 762 -30.85 53.84 7.13
CA ALA A 762 -30.30 55.06 6.59
C ALA A 762 -31.30 55.73 5.65
N GLU A 763 -31.33 57.05 5.67
CA GLU A 763 -32.19 57.87 4.83
C GLU A 763 -31.42 59.10 4.34
N SER A 764 -31.57 59.44 3.07
CA SER A 764 -30.90 60.57 2.43
C SER A 764 -31.67 61.02 1.19
N GLY A 765 -31.61 62.31 0.85
CA GLY A 765 -32.15 62.83 -0.41
C GLY A 765 -33.09 64.02 -0.26
N ASN A 766 -33.73 64.38 -1.38
CA ASN A 766 -34.71 65.45 -1.52
C ASN A 766 -35.96 64.93 -2.26
N TYR A 767 -36.98 65.77 -2.47
CA TYR A 767 -38.22 65.38 -3.15
C TYR A 767 -38.00 64.87 -4.59
N ASP A 768 -36.93 65.30 -5.27
CA ASP A 768 -36.61 64.87 -6.63
C ASP A 768 -35.84 63.54 -6.66
N HIS A 769 -35.21 63.14 -5.54
CA HIS A 769 -34.48 61.88 -5.43
C HIS A 769 -34.33 61.47 -3.96
N TRP A 770 -35.26 60.63 -3.49
CA TRP A 770 -35.26 60.11 -2.11
C TRP A 770 -34.67 58.70 -2.07
N LYS A 771 -33.68 58.48 -1.20
CA LYS A 771 -33.01 57.19 -1.03
C LYS A 771 -33.05 56.76 0.43
N TYR A 772 -33.50 55.54 0.67
CA TYR A 772 -33.53 54.98 2.01
C TYR A 772 -33.17 53.50 2.00
N SER A 773 -32.66 53.01 3.12
CA SER A 773 -32.28 51.61 3.31
C SER A 773 -33.03 51.04 4.50
N VAL A 774 -33.63 49.86 4.32
CA VAL A 774 -34.46 49.20 5.34
C VAL A 774 -33.94 47.78 5.56
N GLN A 775 -33.89 47.37 6.82
CA GLN A 775 -33.75 45.98 7.21
C GLN A 775 -35.12 45.48 7.64
N TYR A 776 -35.59 44.37 7.08
CA TYR A 776 -36.88 43.80 7.45
C TYR A 776 -36.81 42.27 7.58
N THR A 777 -37.65 41.72 8.44
CA THR A 777 -37.81 40.28 8.63
C THR A 777 -39.09 39.82 7.93
N GLU A 778 -38.99 38.76 7.16
CA GLU A 778 -40.14 38.13 6.51
C GLU A 778 -40.13 36.62 6.70
N HIS A 779 -41.30 36.00 6.56
CA HIS A 779 -41.43 34.55 6.50
C HIS A 779 -41.89 34.13 5.11
N LEU A 780 -41.50 32.93 4.66
CA LEU A 780 -41.99 32.40 3.39
C LEU A 780 -43.47 32.03 3.50
N SER A 781 -44.29 32.39 2.51
CA SER A 781 -45.72 32.09 2.47
C SER A 781 -46.01 30.59 2.41
N HIS A 782 -45.21 29.85 1.65
CA HIS A 782 -45.36 28.40 1.49
C HIS A 782 -44.66 27.58 2.59
N LEU A 783 -43.74 28.19 3.34
CA LEU A 783 -42.98 27.55 4.43
C LEU A 783 -42.80 28.55 5.60
N PRO A 784 -43.87 28.84 6.36
CA PRO A 784 -43.87 29.90 7.40
C PRO A 784 -42.91 29.64 8.56
N MET A 785 -42.37 28.41 8.69
CA MET A 785 -41.34 28.08 9.68
C MET A 785 -39.97 28.68 9.34
N ILE A 786 -39.76 29.11 8.09
CA ILE A 786 -38.50 29.70 7.62
C ILE A 786 -38.64 31.21 7.65
N ARG A 787 -37.82 31.84 8.48
CA ARG A 787 -37.66 33.30 8.55
C ARG A 787 -36.38 33.71 7.84
N ASN A 788 -36.45 34.82 7.11
CA ASN A 788 -35.31 35.42 6.44
C ASN A 788 -35.20 36.90 6.78
N VAL A 789 -33.97 37.40 6.69
CA VAL A 789 -33.64 38.82 6.93
C VAL A 789 -33.29 39.43 5.59
N ALA A 790 -33.95 40.53 5.26
CA ALA A 790 -33.78 41.24 4.01
C ALA A 790 -33.21 42.64 4.26
N HIS A 791 -32.26 43.04 3.43
CA HIS A 791 -31.72 44.39 3.36
C HIS A 791 -32.13 45.01 2.03
N GLY A 792 -33.06 45.98 2.06
CA GLY A 792 -33.57 46.67 0.89
C GLY A 792 -32.99 48.09 0.79
N HIS A 793 -32.47 48.44 -0.38
CA HIS A 793 -32.03 49.79 -0.74
C HIS A 793 -32.97 50.35 -1.78
N TYR A 794 -33.66 51.43 -1.44
CA TYR A 794 -34.67 52.09 -2.27
C TYR A 794 -34.14 53.41 -2.82
N ALA A 795 -34.48 53.69 -4.07
CA ALA A 795 -34.29 54.98 -4.72
C ALA A 795 -35.57 55.36 -5.47
N VAL A 796 -36.20 56.42 -4.98
CA VAL A 796 -37.49 56.96 -5.41
C VAL A 796 -37.23 58.24 -6.19
N LYS A 797 -37.66 58.29 -7.45
CA LYS A 797 -37.46 59.46 -8.33
C LYS A 797 -38.64 59.65 -9.29
N PRO A 798 -38.98 60.89 -9.67
CA PRO A 798 -39.84 61.16 -10.82
C PRO A 798 -39.08 60.83 -12.13
N ASP A 799 -39.80 60.43 -13.16
CA ASP A 799 -39.32 60.13 -14.51
C ASP A 799 -40.08 60.99 -15.52
N ASP A 800 -39.54 61.22 -16.73
CA ASP A 800 -40.08 62.24 -17.65
C ASP A 800 -41.56 62.04 -18.06
N ASN A 801 -42.07 60.80 -17.96
CA ASN A 801 -43.46 60.43 -18.27
C ASN A 801 -44.18 59.68 -17.13
N GLY A 802 -43.66 59.67 -15.90
CA GLY A 802 -44.24 58.92 -14.78
C GLY A 802 -43.44 58.98 -13.47
N TYR A 803 -43.71 58.07 -12.54
CA TYR A 803 -42.99 57.95 -11.27
C TYR A 803 -42.34 56.58 -11.13
N VAL A 804 -41.09 56.52 -10.63
CA VAL A 804 -40.33 55.27 -10.55
C VAL A 804 -39.76 55.05 -9.14
N ILE A 805 -39.92 53.82 -8.64
CA ILE A 805 -39.27 53.31 -7.44
C ILE A 805 -38.35 52.17 -7.88
N SER A 806 -37.05 52.36 -7.70
CA SER A 806 -36.06 51.31 -7.89
C SER A 806 -35.62 50.77 -6.53
N SER A 807 -35.55 49.45 -6.39
CA SER A 807 -35.12 48.81 -5.15
C SER A 807 -34.19 47.64 -5.40
N LYS A 808 -33.14 47.53 -4.60
CA LYS A 808 -32.22 46.39 -4.58
C LYS A 808 -32.31 45.72 -3.22
N HIS A 809 -32.62 44.44 -3.19
CA HIS A 809 -32.78 43.65 -1.98
C HIS A 809 -31.72 42.56 -1.90
N GLN A 810 -31.23 42.34 -0.70
CA GLN A 810 -30.38 41.20 -0.35
C GLN A 810 -31.08 40.41 0.74
N THR A 811 -31.60 39.23 0.40
CA THR A 811 -32.30 38.33 1.33
C THR A 811 -31.37 37.21 1.76
N CYS A 812 -31.13 37.09 3.07
CA CYS A 812 -30.24 36.09 3.63
C CYS A 812 -31.01 35.05 4.45
N PHE A 813 -30.70 33.78 4.22
CA PHE A 813 -31.27 32.62 4.91
C PHE A 813 -30.25 32.02 5.89
N LEU A 814 -30.75 31.36 6.95
CA LEU A 814 -29.96 30.70 7.99
C LEU A 814 -28.77 31.54 8.49
N PHE A 815 -29.01 32.58 9.29
CA PHE A 815 -27.93 33.37 9.93
C PHE A 815 -26.82 33.85 8.96
N ASN A 816 -27.20 34.36 7.77
CA ASN A 816 -26.31 34.92 6.74
C ASN A 816 -25.44 33.91 5.94
N PHE A 817 -25.71 32.61 6.02
CA PHE A 817 -24.92 31.62 5.26
C PHE A 817 -25.24 31.56 3.75
N SER A 818 -26.43 31.98 3.33
CA SER A 818 -26.81 32.02 1.91
C SER A 818 -27.66 33.25 1.62
N CYS A 819 -27.11 34.20 0.83
CA CYS A 819 -27.79 35.42 0.46
C CYS A 819 -28.13 35.44 -1.05
N LEU A 820 -29.35 35.86 -1.37
CA LEU A 820 -29.85 36.04 -2.73
C LEU A 820 -30.07 37.52 -2.99
N GLU A 821 -29.73 37.98 -4.20
CA GLU A 821 -30.02 39.34 -4.62
C GLU A 821 -31.31 39.38 -5.46
N SER A 822 -32.12 40.43 -5.24
CA SER A 822 -33.20 40.79 -6.15
C SER A 822 -33.23 42.28 -6.42
N ILE A 823 -33.68 42.66 -7.61
CA ILE A 823 -33.79 44.03 -8.08
C ILE A 823 -35.23 44.20 -8.55
N SER A 824 -35.93 45.20 -8.03
CA SER A 824 -37.28 45.56 -8.48
C SER A 824 -37.28 46.99 -9.01
N GLN A 825 -37.98 47.19 -10.12
CA GLN A 825 -38.29 48.50 -10.68
C GLN A 825 -39.80 48.62 -10.81
N PHE A 826 -40.39 49.53 -10.03
CA PHE A 826 -41.81 49.79 -9.99
C PHE A 826 -42.10 51.14 -10.62
N ARG A 827 -42.92 51.16 -11.66
CA ARG A 827 -43.27 52.34 -12.45
C ARG A 827 -44.77 52.63 -12.36
N PHE A 828 -45.11 53.90 -12.23
CA PHE A 828 -46.48 54.41 -12.16
C PHE A 828 -46.69 55.42 -13.29
N ASP A 829 -47.51 55.04 -14.26
CA ASP A 829 -47.86 55.86 -15.41
C ASP A 829 -49.35 56.24 -15.34
N ALA A 830 -49.73 57.37 -15.93
CA ALA A 830 -51.13 57.72 -16.11
C ALA A 830 -51.75 56.88 -17.25
N ASP A 831 -52.89 56.26 -17.01
CA ASP A 831 -53.66 55.51 -18.01
C ASP A 831 -55.02 56.20 -18.21
N GLY A 832 -55.15 56.97 -19.28
CA GLY A 832 -56.30 57.85 -19.50
C GLY A 832 -56.35 59.05 -18.54
N ALA A 833 -57.55 59.60 -18.30
CA ALA A 833 -57.73 60.84 -17.54
C ALA A 833 -57.87 60.67 -16.02
N LYS A 834 -58.08 59.44 -15.53
CA LYS A 834 -58.42 59.18 -14.11
C LYS A 834 -57.77 57.93 -13.50
N ASP A 835 -57.12 57.07 -14.27
CA ASP A 835 -56.59 55.80 -13.77
C ASP A 835 -55.06 55.79 -13.75
N THR A 836 -54.48 55.02 -12.84
CA THR A 836 -53.03 54.82 -12.72
C THR A 836 -52.66 53.40 -13.14
N LYS A 837 -51.73 53.26 -14.08
CA LYS A 837 -51.12 51.99 -14.46
C LYS A 837 -49.83 51.77 -13.68
N CYS A 838 -49.80 50.70 -12.89
CA CYS A 838 -48.67 50.27 -12.08
C CYS A 838 -47.98 49.08 -12.76
N ILE A 839 -46.70 49.21 -13.11
CA ILE A 839 -45.90 48.17 -13.75
C ILE A 839 -44.68 47.86 -12.88
N GLU A 840 -44.57 46.65 -12.36
CA GLU A 840 -43.40 46.21 -11.59
C GLU A 840 -42.60 45.14 -12.35
N THR A 841 -41.31 45.39 -12.54
CA THR A 841 -40.35 44.42 -13.07
C THR A 841 -39.44 43.94 -11.95
N VAL A 842 -39.46 42.64 -11.66
CA VAL A 842 -38.64 42.03 -10.61
C VAL A 842 -37.65 41.05 -11.23
N GLN A 843 -36.37 41.24 -10.92
CA GLN A 843 -35.29 40.30 -11.20
C GLN A 843 -34.83 39.66 -9.89
N TYR A 844 -34.73 38.34 -9.81
CA TYR A 844 -34.29 37.66 -8.59
C TYR A 844 -33.34 36.48 -8.88
N GLU A 845 -32.41 36.24 -7.95
CA GLU A 845 -31.52 35.08 -7.97
C GLU A 845 -32.11 33.90 -7.20
N CYS A 846 -31.98 32.69 -7.75
CA CYS A 846 -32.36 31.47 -7.04
C CYS A 846 -31.49 30.27 -7.48
N PRO A 847 -31.10 29.35 -6.56
CA PRO A 847 -30.46 28.10 -6.94
C PRO A 847 -31.38 27.24 -7.81
N ILE A 848 -30.81 26.47 -8.74
CA ILE A 848 -31.57 25.76 -9.78
C ILE A 848 -32.63 24.81 -9.18
N VAL A 849 -32.27 24.05 -8.14
CA VAL A 849 -33.17 23.08 -7.50
C VAL A 849 -34.39 23.77 -6.85
N PHE A 850 -34.23 24.99 -6.34
CA PHE A 850 -35.28 25.73 -5.65
C PHE A 850 -36.06 26.70 -6.56
N SER A 851 -35.74 26.76 -7.85
CA SER A 851 -36.37 27.67 -8.81
C SER A 851 -37.91 27.64 -8.79
N PRO A 852 -38.60 26.48 -8.72
CA PRO A 852 -40.06 26.44 -8.63
C PRO A 852 -40.63 27.05 -7.34
N LEU A 853 -39.92 26.89 -6.22
CA LEU A 853 -40.34 27.41 -4.92
C LEU A 853 -40.13 28.92 -4.85
N CYS A 854 -38.96 29.42 -5.30
CA CYS A 854 -38.69 30.84 -5.42
C CYS A 854 -39.71 31.55 -6.32
N TYR A 855 -40.07 30.94 -7.46
CA TYR A 855 -41.06 31.50 -8.39
C TYR A 855 -42.43 31.65 -7.73
N ARG A 856 -42.93 30.59 -7.07
CA ARG A 856 -44.23 30.62 -6.40
C ARG A 856 -44.30 31.69 -5.31
N GLU A 857 -43.22 31.82 -4.53
CA GLU A 857 -43.14 32.83 -3.47
C GLU A 857 -43.17 34.25 -4.03
N VAL A 858 -42.37 34.55 -5.05
CA VAL A 858 -42.34 35.89 -5.69
C VAL A 858 -43.69 36.23 -6.31
N MET A 859 -44.33 35.26 -6.99
CA MET A 859 -45.66 35.45 -7.56
C MET A 859 -46.69 35.75 -6.47
N TYR A 860 -46.71 34.97 -5.39
CA TYR A 860 -47.64 35.16 -4.28
C TYR A 860 -47.50 36.54 -3.63
N GLN A 861 -46.27 36.95 -3.27
CA GLN A 861 -46.03 38.24 -2.65
C GLN A 861 -46.49 39.39 -3.56
N ARG A 862 -46.21 39.32 -4.86
CA ARG A 862 -46.50 40.41 -5.80
C ARG A 862 -47.98 40.50 -6.18
N GLU A 863 -48.66 39.37 -6.34
CA GLU A 863 -50.11 39.35 -6.55
C GLU A 863 -50.87 39.95 -5.36
N GLU A 864 -50.44 39.64 -4.13
CA GLU A 864 -51.10 40.13 -2.92
C GLU A 864 -50.86 41.63 -2.69
N ILE A 865 -49.64 42.13 -2.95
CA ILE A 865 -49.33 43.58 -2.92
C ILE A 865 -50.23 44.33 -3.89
N MET A 866 -50.33 43.88 -5.14
CA MET A 866 -51.14 44.53 -6.18
C MET A 866 -52.64 44.48 -5.84
N LYS A 867 -53.12 43.36 -5.28
CA LYS A 867 -54.51 43.20 -4.86
C LYS A 867 -54.88 44.13 -3.71
N ARG A 868 -54.03 44.26 -2.70
CA ARG A 868 -54.27 45.17 -1.55
C ARG A 868 -54.17 46.62 -1.95
N LEU A 869 -53.25 46.97 -2.85
CA LEU A 869 -53.14 48.31 -3.41
C LEU A 869 -54.44 48.74 -4.10
N LYS A 870 -55.04 47.86 -4.92
CA LYS A 870 -56.35 48.12 -5.55
C LYS A 870 -57.48 48.28 -4.53
N LEU A 871 -57.40 47.61 -3.38
CA LEU A 871 -58.44 47.67 -2.36
C LEU A 871 -58.38 48.97 -1.56
N GLU A 872 -57.17 49.46 -1.27
CA GLU A 872 -56.95 50.70 -0.53
C GLU A 872 -57.48 51.93 -1.29
N PHE A 873 -57.24 52.01 -2.60
CA PHE A 873 -57.66 53.13 -3.44
C PHE A 873 -59.07 52.98 -4.04
N LYS A 874 -59.80 51.92 -3.69
CA LYS A 874 -61.20 51.70 -4.10
C LYS A 874 -62.20 52.22 -3.05
N GLN A 875 -61.72 52.54 -1.85
CA GLN A 875 -62.47 53.31 -0.83
C GLN A 875 -62.42 54.79 -1.16
#